data_AF-A0A9W7D901-F1
#
_entry.id   AF-A0A9W7D901-F1
#
_cell.length_a   1.000
_cell.length_b   1.000
_cell.length_c   1.000
_cell.angle_alpha   90.00
_cell.angle_beta   90.00
_cell.angle_gamma   90.00
#
_symmetry.space_group_name_H-M   'P 1'
#
loop_
_entity.id
_entity.type
_entity.pdbx_description
1 polymer ?
#
loop_
_entity_poly.entity_id
_entity_poly.type
_entity_poly.pdbx_seq_one_letter_code
_entity_poly.pdbx_strand_id
1 'polypeptide(L)'
;MIGFGAIIFSHPDLSDALPGLTKLVFASSMVHQLVITTLSPLPFAIGQVQDTGMIFLASMASSIMTELGPAVPLSERISTVLVHLSISTVLVGVGLILTGKARLASLVQYLPTPVIGGYLAYVGFFMVKGGVALTTGVSLASAHGWGVIMSSSHNLMLLAPGLAGGIMLAVLTSRFRHFAVFPSCILVLPASFFLAVWISNYTLDDARTAGFLEDAGAGVPVAGVYAMFDFYHIHWGVMPGQFPTMLSMFVMIAFASSLDIASICMGTTSNMNYNAQLQTVGMSNLVSGLTGGYSGSYIFSQTLFTSRFRPSAAAESRFPGITRLVGVTLAICELAIVVTPTSLMSIVPKFLFGAVMIFIGIDLLKTWLVGVFHKLLFAEYLTVVGTFCSLNVFGVQLGLGTGIAVAAASFLVEYAKAQDIRIVQKTSNVIRNAEQHALLYGANSQNIDSESSSSRQQDAIVIIELQGHIFFGSATRIQNCVKSAVYVRPSTGENKSDITKSGSDSRSFRIGELSERVPLLQRRQGGHVAYKNNESCVTMTPALVNLHGQPCHDRERRCTQFVVLDFSRVSGMDATAARSCFLALKLSFSLGRVCAVYCGMKPSVEFLLQANDVITTTSPIQERGFSKDDPQHKDFHITTDLDLALDWCEQQLILSAAKRRSIRSGQHLIFSPLNSPALPLPQVFAAYLLDSRKDDPTTRNHLEELTQMFSLKEWNADTHIFRIGERSDSWYVLLRGTIELMTMATETTLLSDSPKSEHTEPIQLLESSDAVFMNEDQQSPQLELVGRVRPGCIFGDMDFMLEQPRVLDAASTASDCLTASFTRQEMAELCRTRPELALLLHEILLRASYMTLAEKLHSIAI
;
A
#
# COMPACT_ATOMS: atom_id res chain seq x y z
N MET A 1 26.31 13.39 15.92
CA MET A 1 26.68 14.60 16.69
C MET A 1 28.10 15.06 16.42
N ILE A 2 29.15 14.30 16.74
CA ILE A 2 30.54 14.69 16.44
C ILE A 2 30.76 14.98 14.94
N GLY A 3 30.38 14.06 14.07
CA GLY A 3 30.42 14.28 12.61
C GLY A 3 29.52 15.43 12.14
N PHE A 4 28.45 15.73 12.87
CA PHE A 4 27.54 16.84 12.56
C PHE A 4 28.18 18.19 12.87
N GLY A 5 28.88 18.31 14.01
CA GLY A 5 29.68 19.49 14.34
C GLY A 5 30.77 19.75 13.28
N ALA A 6 31.50 18.71 12.88
CA ALA A 6 32.52 18.82 11.83
C ALA A 6 31.97 19.26 10.46
N ILE A 7 30.73 18.86 10.14
CA ILE A 7 30.04 19.31 8.92
C ILE A 7 29.63 20.78 9.02
N ILE A 8 28.92 21.15 10.10
CA ILE A 8 28.37 22.50 10.29
C ILE A 8 29.52 23.52 10.33
N PHE A 9 30.62 23.17 10.98
CA PHE A 9 31.77 24.03 11.17
C PHE A 9 32.97 23.58 10.32
N SER A 10 32.70 23.26 9.05
CA SER A 10 33.71 22.77 8.09
C SER A 10 34.63 23.87 7.50
N HIS A 11 34.39 25.13 7.83
CA HIS A 11 35.24 26.25 7.40
C HIS A 11 36.62 26.15 8.08
N PRO A 12 37.75 26.30 7.36
CA PRO A 12 39.10 26.15 7.92
C PRO A 12 39.35 26.97 9.20
N ASP A 13 38.93 28.24 9.21
CA ASP A 13 39.09 29.14 10.37
C ASP A 13 38.35 28.69 11.65
N LEU A 14 37.46 27.69 11.57
CA LEU A 14 36.71 27.15 12.70
C LEU A 14 37.35 25.89 13.31
N SER A 15 38.45 25.38 12.73
CA SER A 15 39.11 24.14 13.18
C SER A 15 39.46 24.17 14.66
N ASP A 16 39.97 25.30 15.15
CA ASP A 16 40.50 25.42 16.51
C ASP A 16 39.38 25.51 17.55
N ALA A 17 38.21 26.04 17.15
CA ALA A 17 37.02 26.13 17.99
C ALA A 17 36.12 24.88 17.90
N LEU A 18 36.39 23.97 16.96
CA LEU A 18 35.55 22.82 16.64
C LEU A 18 35.19 21.94 17.86
N PRO A 19 36.11 21.65 18.81
CA PRO A 19 35.76 20.87 19.99
C PRO A 19 34.68 21.54 20.86
N GLY A 20 34.75 22.87 21.02
CA GLY A 20 33.76 23.66 21.76
C GLY A 20 32.42 23.73 21.02
N LEU A 21 32.46 23.99 19.71
CA LEU A 21 31.28 24.06 18.85
C LEU A 21 30.53 22.71 18.77
N THR A 22 31.26 21.60 18.80
CA THR A 22 30.66 20.25 18.83
C THR A 22 29.87 20.01 20.13
N LYS A 23 30.26 20.61 21.26
CA LYS A 23 29.49 20.50 22.52
C LYS A 23 28.12 21.16 22.42
N LEU A 24 27.99 22.26 21.65
CA LEU A 24 26.69 22.87 21.38
C LEU A 24 25.76 21.92 20.63
N VAL A 25 26.29 21.03 19.76
CA VAL A 25 25.48 20.05 19.03
C VAL A 25 24.90 18.99 19.99
N PHE A 26 25.70 18.57 20.98
CA PHE A 26 25.22 17.68 22.04
C PHE A 26 24.22 18.39 22.97
N ALA A 27 24.47 19.64 23.34
CA ALA A 27 23.55 20.44 24.15
C ALA A 27 22.19 20.63 23.44
N SER A 28 22.22 20.91 22.13
CA SER A 28 21.03 20.98 21.29
C SER A 28 20.28 19.65 21.25
N SER A 29 20.98 18.53 21.06
CA SER A 29 20.37 17.19 21.07
C SER A 29 19.69 16.87 22.40
N MET A 30 20.32 17.24 23.51
CA MET A 30 19.75 17.08 24.85
C MET A 30 18.44 17.87 24.99
N VAL A 31 18.43 19.12 24.53
CA VAL A 31 17.21 19.96 24.54
C VAL A 31 16.11 19.35 23.67
N HIS A 32 16.44 18.88 22.47
CA HIS A 32 15.48 18.19 21.61
C HIS A 32 14.90 16.94 22.28
N GLN A 33 15.76 16.10 22.88
CA GLN A 33 15.34 14.89 23.56
C GLN A 33 14.43 15.20 24.75
N LEU A 34 14.75 16.22 25.56
CA LEU A 34 13.91 16.63 26.70
C LEU A 34 12.54 17.14 26.26
N VAL A 35 12.48 18.01 25.25
CA VAL A 35 11.21 18.55 24.73
C VAL A 35 10.37 17.43 24.09
N ILE A 36 10.97 16.53 23.32
CA ILE A 36 10.25 15.42 22.70
C ILE A 36 9.78 14.41 23.75
N THR A 37 10.61 14.07 24.74
CA THR A 37 10.23 13.14 25.83
C THR A 37 9.09 13.69 26.68
N THR A 38 8.96 15.01 26.82
CA THR A 38 7.91 15.66 27.61
C THR A 38 6.62 15.90 26.82
N LEU A 39 6.72 16.42 25.60
CA LEU A 39 5.56 16.86 24.82
C LEU A 39 5.02 15.80 23.85
N SER A 40 5.84 14.83 23.43
CA SER A 40 5.37 13.81 22.47
C SER A 40 4.44 12.80 23.15
N PRO A 41 3.34 12.41 22.50
CA PRO A 41 2.51 11.30 22.97
C PRO A 41 3.22 9.94 22.79
N LEU A 42 4.31 9.87 22.03
CA LEU A 42 5.12 8.67 21.86
C LEU A 42 6.11 8.53 23.02
N PRO A 43 5.94 7.55 23.93
CA PRO A 43 6.79 7.45 25.11
C PRO A 43 8.20 6.97 24.81
N PHE A 44 8.45 6.37 23.64
CA PHE A 44 9.76 5.84 23.20
C PHE A 44 10.42 6.72 22.11
N ALA A 45 9.90 7.92 21.87
CA ALA A 45 10.41 8.80 20.83
C ALA A 45 11.83 9.28 21.12
N ILE A 46 12.68 9.22 20.10
CA ILE A 46 14.04 9.74 20.14
C ILE A 46 14.09 11.01 19.27
N GLY A 47 14.48 12.10 19.92
CA GLY A 47 14.56 13.44 19.34
C GLY A 47 15.98 13.95 19.38
N GLN A 48 16.55 14.28 18.23
CA GLN A 48 17.97 14.64 18.09
C GLN A 48 18.14 15.72 17.03
N VAL A 49 19.35 16.30 16.95
CA VAL A 49 19.74 17.15 15.81
C VAL A 49 19.61 16.34 14.51
N GLN A 50 18.95 16.92 13.52
CA GLN A 50 18.56 16.23 12.29
C GLN A 50 19.56 16.49 11.17
N ASP A 51 19.87 15.44 10.39
CA ASP A 51 20.80 15.47 9.27
C ASP A 51 20.45 16.50 8.18
N THR A 52 19.16 16.64 7.89
CA THR A 52 18.63 17.56 6.88
C THR A 52 18.95 19.02 7.19
N GLY A 53 18.79 19.46 8.44
CA GLY A 53 19.04 20.85 8.82
C GLY A 53 20.53 21.23 8.80
N MET A 54 21.42 20.27 9.01
CA MET A 54 22.87 20.53 9.14
C MET A 54 23.49 21.03 7.85
N ILE A 55 23.00 20.60 6.70
CA ILE A 55 23.51 21.03 5.39
C ILE A 55 23.30 22.54 5.22
N PHE A 56 22.12 23.02 5.59
CA PHE A 56 21.79 24.44 5.53
C PHE A 56 22.56 25.23 6.58
N LEU A 57 22.69 24.70 7.80
CA LEU A 57 23.51 25.31 8.85
C LEU A 57 24.98 25.42 8.44
N ALA A 58 25.55 24.37 7.82
CA ALA A 58 26.91 24.37 7.29
C ALA A 58 27.09 25.41 6.17
N SER A 59 26.14 25.49 5.25
CA SER A 59 26.14 26.48 4.18
C SER A 59 26.10 27.90 4.73
N MET A 60 25.25 28.19 5.73
CA MET A 60 25.15 29.52 6.34
C MET A 60 26.42 29.85 7.14
N ALA A 61 26.94 28.91 7.93
CA ALA A 61 28.17 29.09 8.67
C ALA A 61 29.34 29.42 7.73
N SER A 62 29.52 28.64 6.66
CA SER A 62 30.58 28.90 5.69
C SER A 62 30.37 30.22 4.95
N SER A 63 29.13 30.54 4.52
CA SER A 63 28.83 31.79 3.80
C SER A 63 29.14 33.02 4.65
N ILE A 64 28.72 33.02 5.92
CA ILE A 64 28.99 34.12 6.87
C ILE A 64 30.49 34.24 7.10
N MET A 65 31.20 33.13 7.35
CA MET A 65 32.65 33.16 7.52
C MET A 65 33.35 33.75 6.30
N THR A 66 32.94 33.40 5.08
CA THR A 66 33.54 33.94 3.85
C THR A 66 33.20 35.41 3.60
N GLU A 67 31.98 35.84 3.94
CA GLU A 67 31.49 37.20 3.68
C GLU A 67 32.12 38.24 4.61
N LEU A 68 32.28 37.93 5.90
CA LEU A 68 33.02 38.79 6.83
C LEU A 68 34.53 38.84 6.51
N GLY A 69 35.06 37.76 5.93
CA GLY A 69 36.47 37.63 5.56
C GLY A 69 37.44 37.71 6.75
N PRO A 70 38.76 37.74 6.50
CA PRO A 70 39.78 37.78 7.55
C PRO A 70 39.95 39.17 8.19
N ALA A 71 39.27 40.21 7.69
CA ALA A 71 39.37 41.57 8.20
C ALA A 71 38.69 41.74 9.57
N VAL A 72 37.71 40.88 9.87
CA VAL A 72 36.97 40.89 11.14
C VAL A 72 37.59 39.84 12.09
N PRO A 73 37.76 40.16 13.39
CA PRO A 73 38.30 39.22 14.36
C PRO A 73 37.54 37.88 14.39
N LEU A 74 38.29 36.78 14.60
CA LEU A 74 37.71 35.43 14.59
C LEU A 74 36.61 35.25 15.63
N SER A 75 36.74 35.86 16.80
CA SER A 75 35.73 35.82 17.87
C SER A 75 34.39 36.44 17.45
N GLU A 76 34.43 37.57 16.73
CA GLU A 76 33.22 38.25 16.23
C GLU A 76 32.55 37.45 15.10
N ARG A 77 33.36 36.83 14.24
CA ARG A 77 32.88 35.95 13.17
C ARG A 77 32.18 34.71 13.74
N ILE A 78 32.80 34.05 14.72
CA ILE A 78 32.23 32.89 15.41
C ILE A 78 30.92 33.28 16.11
N SER A 79 30.90 34.40 16.85
CA SER A 79 29.68 34.88 17.51
C SER A 79 28.56 35.16 16.50
N THR A 80 28.87 35.85 15.40
CA THR A 80 27.90 36.15 14.33
C THR A 80 27.33 34.87 13.72
N VAL A 81 28.16 33.85 13.45
CA VAL A 81 27.70 32.53 12.98
C VAL A 81 26.78 31.88 14.01
N LEU A 82 27.22 31.75 15.27
CA LEU A 82 26.46 31.06 16.31
C LEU A 82 25.08 31.70 16.56
N VAL A 83 25.03 33.03 16.63
CA VAL A 83 23.78 33.76 16.80
C VAL A 83 22.88 33.60 15.59
N HIS A 84 23.42 33.67 14.38
CA HIS A 84 22.64 33.49 13.16
C HIS A 84 22.05 32.07 13.06
N LEU A 85 22.82 31.03 13.36
CA LEU A 85 22.35 29.64 13.36
C LEU A 85 21.25 29.43 14.41
N SER A 86 21.38 30.08 15.57
CA SER A 86 20.38 30.03 16.66
C SER A 86 19.08 30.73 16.26
N ILE A 87 19.15 31.93 15.69
CA ILE A 87 17.99 32.67 15.16
C ILE A 87 17.30 31.86 14.05
N SER A 88 18.08 31.28 13.15
CA SER A 88 17.55 30.44 12.07
C SER A 88 16.77 29.24 12.62
N THR A 89 17.31 28.58 13.64
CA THR A 89 16.67 27.46 14.32
C THR A 89 15.37 27.87 15.03
N VAL A 90 15.37 29.03 15.71
CA VAL A 90 14.15 29.60 16.30
C VAL A 90 13.07 29.85 15.24
N LEU A 91 13.45 30.47 14.12
CA LEU A 91 12.50 30.80 13.05
C LEU A 91 11.93 29.54 12.38
N VAL A 92 12.75 28.52 12.17
CA VAL A 92 12.27 27.19 11.74
C VAL A 92 11.27 26.64 12.77
N GLY A 93 11.59 26.68 14.07
CA GLY A 93 10.69 26.23 15.13
C GLY A 93 9.34 26.93 15.13
N VAL A 94 9.35 28.26 15.02
CA VAL A 94 8.13 29.08 14.89
C VAL A 94 7.36 28.70 13.63
N GLY A 95 8.02 28.59 12.48
CA GLY A 95 7.41 28.20 11.21
C GLY A 95 6.71 26.84 11.29
N LEU A 96 7.32 25.85 11.95
CA LEU A 96 6.75 24.52 12.14
C LEU A 96 5.52 24.54 13.06
N ILE A 97 5.57 25.32 14.14
CA ILE A 97 4.42 25.52 15.04
C ILE A 97 3.25 26.15 14.27
N LEU A 98 3.52 27.20 13.49
CA LEU A 98 2.51 27.89 12.68
C LEU A 98 1.90 26.94 11.62
N THR A 99 2.74 26.17 10.94
CA THR A 99 2.31 25.18 9.93
C THR A 99 1.39 24.12 10.54
N GLY A 100 1.77 23.58 11.70
CA GLY A 100 0.93 22.62 12.41
C GLY A 100 -0.37 23.22 12.94
N LYS A 101 -0.36 24.47 13.42
CA LYS A 101 -1.58 25.19 13.86
C LYS A 101 -2.53 25.46 12.69
N ALA A 102 -2.00 25.83 11.53
CA ALA A 102 -2.74 26.05 10.30
C ALA A 102 -3.28 24.74 9.67
N ARG A 103 -2.97 23.58 10.25
CA ARG A 103 -3.31 22.24 9.73
C ARG A 103 -2.73 21.94 8.34
N LEU A 104 -1.60 22.56 8.02
CA LEU A 104 -0.92 22.44 6.72
C LEU A 104 0.13 21.31 6.69
N ALA A 105 0.24 20.48 7.74
CA ALA A 105 1.20 19.37 7.73
C ALA A 105 0.93 18.33 6.62
N SER A 106 -0.30 18.26 6.12
CA SER A 106 -0.64 17.46 4.93
C SER A 106 -0.13 18.10 3.63
N LEU A 107 -0.05 19.43 3.56
CA LEU A 107 0.44 20.13 2.37
C LEU A 107 1.94 19.85 2.14
N VAL A 108 2.69 19.80 3.24
CA VAL A 108 4.13 19.50 3.22
C VAL A 108 4.40 18.11 2.62
N GLN A 109 3.47 17.16 2.73
CA GLN A 109 3.61 15.80 2.20
C GLN A 109 3.41 15.70 0.68
N TYR A 110 3.01 16.78 -0.02
CA TYR A 110 2.88 16.78 -1.48
C TYR A 110 4.22 16.93 -2.22
N LEU A 111 5.35 17.05 -1.51
CA LEU A 111 6.65 17.16 -2.17
C LEU A 111 6.94 15.87 -2.95
N PRO A 112 7.22 15.93 -4.27
CA PRO A 112 7.32 14.73 -5.09
C PRO A 112 8.45 13.80 -4.64
N THR A 113 8.13 12.51 -4.48
CA THR A 113 9.09 11.48 -4.03
C THR A 113 10.39 11.44 -4.84
N PRO A 114 10.42 11.72 -6.17
CA PRO A 114 11.67 11.77 -6.92
C PRO A 114 12.63 12.89 -6.48
N VAL A 115 12.11 14.08 -6.18
CA VAL A 115 12.92 15.24 -5.73
C VAL A 115 13.60 14.92 -4.41
N ILE A 116 12.83 14.29 -3.51
CA ILE A 116 13.31 13.86 -2.20
C ILE A 116 14.38 12.79 -2.34
N GLY A 117 14.17 11.82 -3.23
CA GLY A 117 15.17 10.79 -3.53
C GLY A 117 16.48 11.41 -4.02
N GLY A 118 16.42 12.41 -4.91
CA GLY A 118 17.60 13.12 -5.38
C GLY A 118 18.30 13.91 -4.28
N TYR A 119 17.53 14.56 -3.40
CA TYR A 119 18.05 15.24 -2.21
C TYR A 119 18.71 14.28 -1.21
N LEU A 120 18.09 13.14 -0.89
CA LEU A 120 18.65 12.15 0.03
C LEU A 120 19.90 11.48 -0.55
N ALA A 121 19.96 11.27 -1.88
CA ALA A 121 21.20 10.87 -2.56
C ALA A 121 22.30 11.93 -2.41
N TYR A 122 21.96 13.21 -2.52
CA TYR A 122 22.90 14.31 -2.29
C TYR A 122 23.40 14.34 -0.84
N VAL A 123 22.50 14.18 0.14
CA VAL A 123 22.87 14.04 1.56
C VAL A 123 23.86 12.89 1.74
N GLY A 124 23.60 11.73 1.12
CA GLY A 124 24.50 10.59 1.16
C GLY A 124 25.90 10.92 0.63
N PHE A 125 25.99 11.56 -0.54
CA PHE A 125 27.26 12.02 -1.10
C PHE A 125 27.97 13.06 -0.22
N PHE A 126 27.21 13.98 0.37
CA PHE A 126 27.71 14.99 1.29
C PHE A 126 28.26 14.36 2.58
N MET A 127 27.62 13.30 3.11
CA MET A 127 28.14 12.51 4.25
C MET A 127 29.44 11.80 3.91
N VAL A 128 29.58 11.24 2.70
CA VAL A 128 30.85 10.65 2.24
C VAL A 128 31.95 11.72 2.21
N LYS A 129 31.69 12.91 1.63
CA LYS A 129 32.64 14.03 1.65
C LYS A 129 33.02 14.43 3.08
N GLY A 130 32.04 14.57 3.97
CA GLY A 130 32.27 14.89 5.38
C GLY A 130 33.10 13.83 6.11
N GLY A 131 32.86 12.54 5.84
CA GLY A 131 33.63 11.45 6.42
C GLY A 131 35.09 11.41 5.94
N VAL A 132 35.33 11.67 4.65
CA VAL A 132 36.68 11.82 4.08
C VAL A 132 37.37 13.06 4.66
N ALA A 133 36.67 14.19 4.77
CA ALA A 133 37.22 15.41 5.35
C ALA A 133 37.61 15.21 6.82
N LEU A 134 36.79 14.50 7.60
CA LEU A 134 37.04 14.24 9.01
C LEU A 134 38.22 13.28 9.24
N THR A 135 38.41 12.28 8.37
CA THR A 135 39.55 11.36 8.45
C THR A 135 40.88 12.00 8.02
N THR A 136 40.86 12.82 6.97
CA THR A 136 42.07 13.40 6.37
C THR A 136 42.41 14.79 6.87
N GLY A 137 41.46 15.50 7.49
CA GLY A 137 41.59 16.92 7.85
C GLY A 137 41.51 17.89 6.66
N VAL A 138 41.29 17.39 5.43
CA VAL A 138 41.25 18.21 4.20
C VAL A 138 39.82 18.56 3.83
N SER A 139 39.54 19.85 3.62
CA SER A 139 38.21 20.30 3.18
C SER A 139 37.94 19.93 1.72
N LEU A 140 36.82 19.26 1.48
CA LEU A 140 36.35 18.78 0.16
C LEU A 140 35.30 19.70 -0.48
N ALA A 141 35.31 20.98 -0.13
CA ALA A 141 34.39 21.97 -0.70
C ALA A 141 34.57 22.17 -2.22
N SER A 142 35.77 21.96 -2.75
CA SER A 142 36.10 22.08 -4.17
C SER A 142 36.68 20.80 -4.75
N ALA A 143 36.55 20.61 -6.07
CA ALA A 143 37.13 19.48 -6.81
C ALA A 143 38.66 19.36 -6.59
N HIS A 144 39.34 20.47 -6.30
CA HIS A 144 40.76 20.50 -5.96
C HIS A 144 41.09 19.66 -4.70
N GLY A 145 40.17 19.59 -3.72
CA GLY A 145 40.39 18.82 -2.49
C GLY A 145 40.58 17.32 -2.74
N TRP A 146 39.88 16.76 -3.73
CA TRP A 146 40.05 15.37 -4.14
C TRP A 146 41.45 15.11 -4.73
N GLY A 147 41.98 16.07 -5.50
CA GLY A 147 43.33 15.99 -6.06
C GLY A 147 44.41 16.01 -4.99
N VAL A 148 44.26 16.86 -3.96
CA VAL A 148 45.22 16.98 -2.82
C VAL A 148 45.27 15.70 -1.99
N ILE A 149 44.14 15.03 -1.81
CA ILE A 149 44.10 13.74 -1.12
C ILE A 149 44.84 12.70 -1.94
N MET A 150 44.51 12.54 -3.24
CA MET A 150 45.13 11.56 -4.13
C MET A 150 46.64 11.76 -4.31
N SER A 151 47.14 13.00 -4.25
CA SER A 151 48.57 13.29 -4.41
C SER A 151 49.40 13.06 -3.14
N SER A 152 48.77 13.02 -1.97
CA SER A 152 49.48 12.96 -0.67
C SER A 152 49.39 11.56 -0.05
N SER A 153 50.51 10.84 -0.01
CA SER A 153 50.58 9.48 0.56
C SER A 153 50.14 9.41 2.03
N HIS A 154 50.42 10.45 2.81
CA HIS A 154 50.00 10.56 4.22
C HIS A 154 48.47 10.63 4.37
N ASN A 155 47.78 11.41 3.52
CA ASN A 155 46.33 11.53 3.57
C ASN A 155 45.64 10.23 3.15
N LEU A 156 46.23 9.47 2.20
CA LEU A 156 45.76 8.13 1.86
C LEU A 156 45.88 7.16 3.03
N MET A 157 46.98 7.22 3.79
CA MET A 157 47.19 6.39 4.97
C MET A 157 46.13 6.66 6.05
N LEU A 158 45.77 7.93 6.26
CA LEU A 158 44.71 8.34 7.19
C LEU A 158 43.30 7.96 6.71
N LEU A 159 43.05 8.02 5.40
CA LEU A 159 41.76 7.69 4.80
C LEU A 159 41.48 6.18 4.78
N ALA A 160 42.51 5.35 4.53
CA ALA A 160 42.38 3.91 4.37
C ALA A 160 41.57 3.20 5.48
N PRO A 161 41.84 3.38 6.78
CA PRO A 161 41.06 2.74 7.85
C PRO A 161 39.63 3.27 7.94
N GLY A 162 39.39 4.54 7.62
CA GLY A 162 38.05 5.12 7.59
C GLY A 162 37.20 4.56 6.44
N LEU A 163 37.77 4.48 5.23
CA LEU A 163 37.12 3.93 4.06
C LEU A 163 36.88 2.42 4.22
N ALA A 164 37.89 1.67 4.66
CA ALA A 164 37.76 0.24 4.93
C ALA A 164 36.72 -0.04 6.02
N GLY A 165 36.72 0.73 7.12
CA GLY A 165 35.73 0.62 8.18
C GLY A 165 34.31 0.93 7.70
N GLY A 166 34.14 1.96 6.87
CA GLY A 166 32.83 2.32 6.30
C GLY A 166 32.27 1.28 5.34
N ILE A 167 33.12 0.75 4.44
CA ILE A 167 32.74 -0.35 3.53
C ILE A 167 32.44 -1.62 4.32
N MET A 168 33.27 -1.96 5.32
CA MET A 168 33.06 -3.11 6.20
C MET A 168 31.71 -3.01 6.92
N LEU A 169 31.39 -1.85 7.50
CA LEU A 169 30.09 -1.58 8.13
C LEU A 169 28.94 -1.77 7.14
N ALA A 170 29.06 -1.27 5.91
CA ALA A 170 28.02 -1.43 4.89
C ALA A 170 27.80 -2.90 4.48
N VAL A 171 28.87 -3.68 4.35
CA VAL A 171 28.81 -5.10 3.99
C VAL A 171 28.26 -5.94 5.16
N LEU A 172 28.78 -5.76 6.37
CA LEU A 172 28.35 -6.56 7.53
C LEU A 172 26.89 -6.31 7.89
N THR A 173 26.45 -5.05 7.89
CA THR A 173 25.05 -4.71 8.20
C THR A 173 24.06 -5.14 7.11
N SER A 174 24.49 -5.18 5.85
CA SER A 174 23.65 -5.70 4.76
C SER A 174 23.62 -7.24 4.70
N ARG A 175 24.70 -7.92 5.11
CA ARG A 175 24.78 -9.39 5.10
C ARG A 175 24.12 -10.03 6.32
N PHE A 176 24.29 -9.44 7.51
CA PHE A 176 23.80 -9.98 8.77
C PHE A 176 22.67 -9.14 9.34
N ARG A 177 21.46 -9.71 9.43
CA ARG A 177 20.26 -9.02 9.93
C ARG A 177 20.11 -9.03 11.46
N HIS A 178 21.19 -9.28 12.20
CA HIS A 178 21.16 -9.35 13.66
C HIS A 178 21.35 -7.96 14.29
N PHE A 179 20.51 -7.60 15.26
CA PHE A 179 20.49 -6.24 15.85
C PHE A 179 21.81 -5.81 16.50
N ALA A 180 22.59 -6.76 17.00
CA ALA A 180 23.87 -6.49 17.68
C ALA A 180 25.04 -6.19 16.72
N VAL A 181 24.90 -6.44 15.41
CA VAL A 181 26.02 -6.32 14.46
C VAL A 181 26.58 -4.91 14.43
N PHE A 182 25.71 -3.89 14.31
CA PHE A 182 26.14 -2.50 14.24
C PHE A 182 26.80 -2.00 15.54
N PRO A 183 26.20 -2.17 16.73
CA PRO A 183 26.88 -1.85 18.01
C PRO A 183 28.22 -2.58 18.19
N SER A 184 28.28 -3.88 17.86
CA SER A 184 29.52 -4.65 17.96
C SER A 184 30.62 -4.09 17.05
N CYS A 185 30.30 -3.71 15.80
CA CYS A 185 31.28 -3.11 14.89
C CYS A 185 31.83 -1.78 15.43
N ILE A 186 30.96 -0.92 15.98
CA ILE A 186 31.35 0.36 16.55
C ILE A 186 32.27 0.19 17.77
N LEU A 187 32.14 -0.89 18.53
CA LEU A 187 33.04 -1.20 19.66
C LEU A 187 34.35 -1.86 19.20
N VAL A 188 34.28 -2.78 18.24
CA VAL A 188 35.44 -3.55 17.76
C VAL A 188 36.41 -2.69 16.96
N LEU A 189 35.92 -1.76 16.13
CA LEU A 189 36.77 -0.87 15.33
C LEU A 189 37.79 -0.07 16.19
N PRO A 190 37.37 0.75 17.18
CA PRO A 190 38.31 1.46 18.03
C PRO A 190 39.12 0.52 18.91
N ALA A 191 38.56 -0.60 19.40
CA ALA A 191 39.32 -1.59 20.16
C ALA A 191 40.47 -2.19 19.34
N SER A 192 40.24 -2.48 18.06
CA SER A 192 41.26 -2.98 17.14
C SER A 192 42.35 -1.95 16.86
N PHE A 193 41.99 -0.66 16.82
CA PHE A 193 42.97 0.43 16.70
C PHE A 193 43.86 0.51 17.94
N PHE A 194 43.27 0.53 19.15
CA PHE A 194 44.08 0.56 20.37
C PHE A 194 44.94 -0.70 20.54
N LEU A 195 44.44 -1.85 20.11
CA LEU A 195 45.22 -3.08 20.06
C LEU A 195 46.40 -2.96 19.08
N ALA A 196 46.19 -2.37 17.90
CA ALA A 196 47.26 -2.13 16.92
C ALA A 196 48.32 -1.14 17.42
N VAL A 197 47.90 -0.06 18.08
CA VAL A 197 48.82 0.89 18.74
C VAL A 197 49.64 0.18 19.82
N TRP A 198 48.99 -0.66 20.64
CA TRP A 198 49.65 -1.45 21.69
C TRP A 198 50.66 -2.46 21.13
N ILE A 199 50.30 -3.24 20.10
CA ILE A 199 51.19 -4.22 19.46
C ILE A 199 52.38 -3.54 18.78
N SER A 200 52.17 -2.35 18.21
CA SER A 200 53.22 -1.60 17.50
C SER A 200 54.16 -0.84 18.42
N ASN A 201 53.96 -0.89 19.75
CA ASN A 201 54.67 -0.08 20.75
C ASN A 201 54.59 1.44 20.49
N TYR A 202 53.55 1.91 19.80
CA TYR A 202 53.30 3.35 19.64
C TYR A 202 52.65 3.93 20.89
N THR A 203 53.00 5.16 21.23
CA THR A 203 52.29 5.92 22.27
C THR A 203 51.03 6.58 21.70
N LEU A 204 50.10 7.01 22.57
CA LEU A 204 48.95 7.80 22.13
C LEU A 204 49.37 9.15 21.53
N ASP A 205 50.53 9.69 21.94
CA ASP A 205 51.08 10.92 21.37
C ASP A 205 51.66 10.69 19.97
N ASP A 206 52.24 9.53 19.70
CA ASP A 206 52.64 9.13 18.34
C ASP A 206 51.41 9.01 17.42
N ALA A 207 50.29 8.49 17.95
CA ALA A 207 49.03 8.42 17.21
C ALA A 207 48.39 9.80 16.96
N ARG A 208 48.62 10.79 17.84
CA ARG A 208 48.21 12.19 17.63
C ARG A 208 49.06 12.88 16.57
N THR A 209 50.39 12.76 16.66
CA THR A 209 51.32 13.33 15.67
C THR A 209 51.14 12.72 14.29
N ALA A 210 50.77 11.43 14.22
CA ALA A 210 50.40 10.76 12.96
C ALA A 210 49.02 11.19 12.41
N GLY A 211 48.23 11.97 13.15
CA GLY A 211 46.94 12.52 12.72
C GLY A 211 45.73 11.63 12.98
N PHE A 212 45.89 10.43 13.57
CA PHE A 212 44.78 9.51 13.86
C PHE A 212 43.89 9.97 15.02
N LEU A 213 44.45 10.71 15.97
CA LEU A 213 43.77 11.34 17.10
C LEU A 213 43.85 12.86 16.97
N GLU A 214 42.92 13.59 17.58
CA GLU A 214 43.03 15.04 17.72
C GLU A 214 43.96 15.38 18.90
N ASP A 215 44.62 16.53 18.81
CA ASP A 215 45.49 17.00 19.88
C ASP A 215 44.71 17.14 21.19
N ALA A 216 45.35 16.83 22.30
CA ALA A 216 44.78 17.01 23.63
C ALA A 216 44.71 18.50 23.98
N GLY A 217 43.77 19.22 23.36
CA GLY A 217 43.52 20.63 23.62
C GLY A 217 43.10 20.88 25.06
N ALA A 218 43.26 22.13 25.52
CA ALA A 218 42.72 22.56 26.81
C ALA A 218 41.21 22.32 26.82
N GLY A 219 40.73 21.44 27.71
CA GLY A 219 39.32 21.10 27.79
C GLY A 219 38.46 22.36 27.96
N VAL A 220 37.50 22.58 27.07
CA VAL A 220 36.65 23.79 27.09
C VAL A 220 35.49 23.56 28.06
N PRO A 221 35.43 24.26 29.22
CA PRO A 221 34.29 24.15 30.12
C PRO A 221 33.02 24.72 29.46
N VAL A 222 31.84 24.27 29.88
CA VAL A 222 30.54 24.71 29.32
C VAL A 222 30.39 26.24 29.32
N ALA A 223 30.87 26.90 30.38
CA ALA A 223 30.87 28.36 30.46
C ALA A 223 31.71 29.02 29.35
N GLY A 224 32.85 28.43 28.98
CA GLY A 224 33.68 28.90 27.87
C GLY A 224 33.03 28.68 26.51
N VAL A 225 32.18 27.66 26.38
CA VAL A 225 31.39 27.43 25.15
C VAL A 225 30.33 28.51 24.97
N TYR A 226 29.58 28.83 26.02
CA TYR A 226 28.55 29.88 25.96
C TYR A 226 29.14 31.30 25.93
N ALA A 227 30.37 31.49 26.40
CA ALA A 227 31.09 32.76 26.26
C ALA A 227 31.38 33.13 24.79
N MET A 228 31.30 32.18 23.85
CA MET A 228 31.43 32.46 22.41
C MET A 228 30.22 33.23 21.84
N PHE A 229 29.10 33.32 22.58
CA PHE A 229 27.95 34.14 22.22
C PHE A 229 28.15 35.58 22.75
N ASP A 230 28.96 36.37 22.04
CA ASP A 230 29.09 37.81 22.32
C ASP A 230 28.05 38.60 21.51
N PHE A 231 27.02 39.10 22.19
CA PHE A 231 25.94 39.86 21.58
C PHE A 231 26.31 41.31 21.21
N TYR A 232 27.46 41.81 21.70
CA TYR A 232 27.85 43.20 21.46
C TYR A 232 28.51 43.39 20.09
N HIS A 233 29.27 42.38 19.62
CA HIS A 233 30.02 42.43 18.37
C HIS A 233 29.42 41.51 17.29
N ILE A 234 28.13 41.70 16.96
CA ILE A 234 27.44 40.96 15.89
C ILE A 234 27.30 41.83 14.63
N HIS A 235 27.70 41.28 13.49
CA HIS A 235 27.53 41.93 12.20
C HIS A 235 26.18 41.58 11.58
N TRP A 236 25.16 42.41 11.82
CA TRP A 236 23.80 42.16 11.30
C TRP A 236 23.67 42.30 9.78
N GLY A 237 24.61 43.00 9.13
CA GLY A 237 24.58 43.27 7.69
C GLY A 237 24.61 42.02 6.80
N VAL A 238 25.22 40.93 7.27
CA VAL A 238 25.33 39.67 6.50
C VAL A 238 24.10 38.77 6.64
N MET A 239 23.22 39.03 7.62
CA MET A 239 22.09 38.13 7.91
C MET A 239 20.99 38.13 6.84
N PRO A 240 20.59 39.26 6.23
CA PRO A 240 19.55 39.27 5.19
C PRO A 240 19.90 38.40 3.97
N GLY A 241 21.18 38.29 3.62
CA GLY A 241 21.66 37.46 2.52
C GLY A 241 21.41 35.95 2.72
N GLN A 242 21.22 35.53 3.97
CA GLN A 242 21.01 34.11 4.33
C GLN A 242 19.53 33.70 4.31
N PHE A 243 18.60 34.65 4.15
CA PHE A 243 17.16 34.38 4.18
C PHE A 243 16.70 33.27 3.21
N PRO A 244 17.19 33.19 1.95
CA PRO A 244 16.83 32.08 1.05
C PRO A 244 17.26 30.71 1.58
N THR A 245 18.44 30.62 2.22
CA THR A 245 18.93 29.39 2.86
C THR A 245 18.04 29.00 4.04
N MET A 246 17.65 29.97 4.86
CA MET A 246 16.77 29.76 6.01
C MET A 246 15.37 29.28 5.57
N LEU A 247 14.81 29.85 4.51
CA LEU A 247 13.53 29.41 3.95
C LEU A 247 13.62 27.97 3.42
N SER A 248 14.69 27.65 2.68
CA SER A 248 14.93 26.30 2.16
C SER A 248 15.09 25.28 3.30
N MET A 249 15.81 25.66 4.36
CA MET A 249 15.97 24.88 5.58
C MET A 249 14.63 24.61 6.26
N PHE A 250 13.78 25.63 6.41
CA PHE A 250 12.44 25.48 6.97
C PHE A 250 11.59 24.47 6.18
N VAL A 251 11.52 24.62 4.85
CA VAL A 251 10.74 23.74 3.98
C VAL A 251 11.25 22.30 4.08
N MET A 252 12.57 22.10 4.02
CA MET A 252 13.17 20.77 4.08
C MET A 252 13.03 20.11 5.46
N ILE A 253 13.18 20.85 6.55
CA ILE A 253 12.98 20.31 7.90
C ILE A 253 11.51 19.99 8.13
N ALA A 254 10.58 20.84 7.71
CA ALA A 254 9.15 20.56 7.78
C ALA A 254 8.83 19.26 7.04
N PHE A 255 9.39 19.10 5.85
CA PHE A 255 9.25 17.93 5.02
C PHE A 255 9.83 16.67 5.67
N ALA A 256 11.12 16.68 6.01
CA ALA A 256 11.81 15.53 6.59
C ALA A 256 11.14 15.10 7.91
N SER A 257 10.78 16.07 8.76
CA SER A 257 10.03 15.80 9.99
C SER A 257 8.67 15.16 9.73
N SER A 258 7.95 15.60 8.69
CA SER A 258 6.66 15.01 8.32
C SER A 258 6.80 13.56 7.85
N LEU A 259 7.86 13.24 7.09
CA LEU A 259 8.18 11.86 6.69
C LEU A 259 8.57 10.98 7.87
N ASP A 260 9.40 11.51 8.78
CA ASP A 260 9.81 10.78 9.99
C ASP A 260 8.58 10.44 10.83
N ILE A 261 7.69 11.43 11.05
CA ILE A 261 6.41 11.21 11.76
C ILE A 261 5.56 10.18 11.03
N ALA A 262 5.37 10.28 9.71
CA ALA A 262 4.59 9.33 8.92
C ALA A 262 5.16 7.91 8.99
N SER A 263 6.47 7.76 8.89
CA SER A 263 7.16 6.47 8.96
C SER A 263 7.04 5.84 10.35
N ILE A 264 7.13 6.65 11.42
CA ILE A 264 6.90 6.20 12.79
C ILE A 264 5.44 5.77 12.99
N CYS A 265 4.46 6.51 12.44
CA CYS A 265 3.04 6.12 12.48
C CYS A 265 2.82 4.76 11.81
N MET A 266 3.35 4.57 10.60
CA MET A 266 3.25 3.32 9.85
C MET A 266 3.89 2.15 10.61
N GLY A 267 5.05 2.36 11.22
CA GLY A 267 5.76 1.34 11.98
C GLY A 267 5.15 0.98 13.34
N THR A 268 4.31 1.85 13.92
CA THR A 268 3.75 1.68 15.28
C THR A 268 2.23 1.40 15.27
N THR A 269 1.56 1.38 14.11
CA THR A 269 0.09 1.22 13.96
C THR A 269 -0.76 2.25 14.76
N SER A 270 -0.14 3.34 15.24
CA SER A 270 -0.81 4.34 16.07
C SER A 270 -1.41 5.46 15.21
N ASN A 271 -2.69 5.76 15.39
CA ASN A 271 -3.37 6.90 14.77
C ASN A 271 -2.92 8.21 15.44
N MET A 272 -1.81 8.79 14.97
CA MET A 272 -1.28 10.06 15.49
C MET A 272 -1.71 11.26 14.67
N ASN A 273 -1.99 12.37 15.34
CA ASN A 273 -2.26 13.64 14.69
C ASN A 273 -0.95 14.28 14.21
N TYR A 274 -0.73 14.27 12.88
CA TYR A 274 0.44 14.85 12.22
C TYR A 274 0.71 16.31 12.62
N ASN A 275 -0.35 17.12 12.70
CA ASN A 275 -0.24 18.54 13.00
C ASN A 275 0.25 18.78 14.43
N ALA A 276 -0.18 17.96 15.39
CA ALA A 276 0.29 18.04 16.76
C ALA A 276 1.76 17.62 16.88
N GLN A 277 2.15 16.57 16.17
CA GLN A 277 3.53 16.10 16.16
C GLN A 277 4.48 17.12 15.53
N LEU A 278 4.06 17.77 14.44
CA LEU A 278 4.85 18.83 13.81
C LEU A 278 5.01 20.05 14.73
N GLN A 279 3.99 20.38 15.53
CA GLN A 279 4.09 21.40 16.57
C GLN A 279 5.09 21.01 17.67
N THR A 280 5.15 19.74 18.09
CA THR A 280 6.15 19.25 19.04
C THR A 280 7.57 19.40 18.49
N VAL A 281 7.80 19.06 17.22
CA VAL A 281 9.09 19.29 16.55
C VAL A 281 9.42 20.77 16.55
N GLY A 282 8.45 21.62 16.17
CA GLY A 282 8.63 23.08 16.17
C GLY A 282 8.96 23.65 17.55
N MET A 283 8.31 23.15 18.62
CA MET A 283 8.63 23.53 19.99
C MET A 283 10.05 23.10 20.38
N SER A 284 10.50 21.92 19.97
CA SER A 284 11.87 21.48 20.24
C SER A 284 12.91 22.37 19.56
N ASN A 285 12.66 22.80 18.31
CA ASN A 285 13.52 23.73 17.59
C ASN A 285 13.50 25.13 18.19
N LEU A 286 12.33 25.61 18.62
CA LEU A 286 12.20 26.90 19.30
C LEU A 286 13.05 26.94 20.58
N VAL A 287 12.93 25.93 21.45
CA VAL A 287 13.70 25.87 22.71
C VAL A 287 15.19 25.61 22.45
N SER A 288 15.53 24.75 21.48
CA SER A 288 16.92 24.50 21.05
C SER A 288 17.56 25.80 20.56
N GLY A 289 16.94 26.53 19.64
CA GLY A 289 17.48 27.80 19.15
C GLY A 289 17.61 28.89 20.23
N LEU A 290 16.67 28.98 21.17
CA LEU A 290 16.77 29.91 22.31
C LEU A 290 17.94 29.59 23.26
N THR A 291 18.40 28.34 23.27
CA THR A 291 19.52 27.87 24.09
C THR A 291 20.84 27.79 23.32
N GLY A 292 20.91 28.43 22.14
CA GLY A 292 22.11 28.43 21.27
C GLY A 292 22.28 27.17 20.43
N GLY A 293 21.22 26.39 20.28
CA GLY A 293 21.21 25.09 19.61
C GLY A 293 20.86 25.15 18.13
N TYR A 294 20.82 23.96 17.53
CA TYR A 294 20.63 23.72 16.11
C TYR A 294 19.29 23.03 15.84
N SER A 295 18.97 22.82 14.57
CA SER A 295 17.71 22.20 14.21
C SER A 295 17.69 20.69 14.44
N GLY A 296 16.57 20.19 14.93
CA GLY A 296 16.36 18.79 15.26
C GLY A 296 14.94 18.31 15.01
N SER A 297 14.76 16.99 15.02
CA SER A 297 13.48 16.34 14.80
C SER A 297 13.46 14.93 15.40
N TYR A 298 12.37 14.21 15.17
CA TYR A 298 12.29 12.78 15.46
C TYR A 298 13.26 12.01 14.58
N ILE A 299 14.04 11.10 15.17
CA ILE A 299 14.85 10.18 14.39
C ILE A 299 14.04 8.89 14.19
N PHE A 300 13.54 8.70 12.97
CA PHE A 300 12.68 7.56 12.61
C PHE A 300 13.30 6.21 13.00
N SER A 301 14.53 5.94 12.58
CA SER A 301 15.19 4.65 12.75
C SER A 301 15.41 4.29 14.22
N GLN A 302 15.84 5.27 15.02
CA GLN A 302 16.08 5.11 16.45
C GLN A 302 14.76 4.98 17.22
N THR A 303 13.75 5.77 16.88
CA THR A 303 12.42 5.71 17.51
C THR A 303 11.76 4.35 17.26
N LEU A 304 11.81 3.83 16.02
CA LEU A 304 11.27 2.51 15.68
C LEU A 304 12.08 1.38 16.32
N PHE A 305 13.40 1.54 16.47
CA PHE A 305 14.20 0.56 17.20
C PHE A 305 13.78 0.49 18.67
N THR A 306 13.66 1.63 19.34
CA THR A 306 13.25 1.71 20.75
C THR A 306 11.83 1.21 20.96
N SER A 307 10.92 1.40 20.00
CA SER A 307 9.56 0.86 20.09
C SER A 307 9.50 -0.66 20.16
N ARG A 308 10.52 -1.37 19.63
CA ARG A 308 10.64 -2.84 19.72
C ARG A 308 11.01 -3.33 21.12
N PHE A 309 11.66 -2.50 21.93
CA PHE A 309 12.03 -2.81 23.32
C PHE A 309 10.98 -2.34 24.32
N ARG A 310 9.76 -2.03 23.85
CA ARG A 310 8.69 -1.59 24.71
C ARG A 310 8.39 -2.65 25.79
N PRO A 311 8.41 -2.29 27.08
CA PRO A 311 8.06 -3.19 28.17
C PRO A 311 6.65 -3.77 28.00
N SER A 312 6.43 -4.98 28.53
CA SER A 312 5.11 -5.63 28.54
C SER A 312 4.06 -4.72 29.19
N ALA A 313 2.81 -4.81 28.74
CA ALA A 313 1.70 -4.00 29.26
C ALA A 313 1.57 -4.07 30.79
N ALA A 314 1.96 -5.19 31.41
CA ALA A 314 1.98 -5.38 32.86
C ALA A 314 3.08 -4.57 33.59
N ALA A 315 4.21 -4.31 32.92
CA ALA A 315 5.27 -3.46 33.45
C ALA A 315 4.89 -1.98 33.39
N GLU A 316 4.26 -1.56 32.29
CA GLU A 316 3.77 -0.19 32.10
C GLU A 316 2.60 0.14 33.08
N SER A 317 1.73 -0.83 33.38
CA SER A 317 0.67 -0.64 34.38
C SER A 317 1.21 -0.52 35.82
N ARG A 318 2.38 -1.13 36.08
CA ARG A 318 3.02 -1.10 37.41
C ARG A 318 3.89 0.15 37.59
N PHE A 319 4.54 0.62 36.53
CA PHE A 319 5.37 1.82 36.50
C PHE A 319 4.97 2.69 35.29
N PRO A 320 3.97 3.56 35.44
CA PRO A 320 3.51 4.41 34.35
C PRO A 320 4.65 5.34 33.88
N GLY A 321 4.98 5.28 32.59
CA GLY A 321 6.03 6.12 32.00
C GLY A 321 7.44 5.52 32.04
N ILE A 322 7.61 4.25 32.44
CA ILE A 322 8.90 3.56 32.40
C ILE A 322 9.51 3.57 30.99
N THR A 323 8.68 3.54 29.94
CA THR A 323 9.14 3.66 28.55
C THR A 323 9.78 5.02 28.24
N ARG A 324 9.34 6.12 28.89
CA ARG A 324 9.92 7.46 28.72
C ARG A 324 11.31 7.61 29.33
N LEU A 325 11.70 6.70 30.23
CA LEU A 325 13.04 6.71 30.82
C LEU A 325 14.14 6.57 29.77
N VAL A 326 13.90 5.89 28.64
CA VAL A 326 14.90 5.79 27.58
C VAL A 326 15.33 7.17 27.08
N GLY A 327 14.36 8.06 26.84
CA GLY A 327 14.63 9.44 26.43
C GLY A 327 15.35 10.24 27.52
N VAL A 328 14.97 10.06 28.79
CA VAL A 328 15.64 10.71 29.93
C VAL A 328 17.08 10.22 30.08
N THR A 329 17.32 8.91 29.95
CA THR A 329 18.66 8.32 30.01
C THR A 329 19.55 8.88 28.90
N LEU A 330 19.03 9.00 27.67
CA LEU A 330 19.77 9.62 26.56
C LEU A 330 20.12 11.08 26.87
N ALA A 331 19.18 11.88 27.36
CA ALA A 331 19.43 13.27 27.73
C ALA A 331 20.49 13.38 28.86
N ILE A 332 20.49 12.47 29.83
CA ILE A 332 21.52 12.42 30.89
C ILE A 332 22.89 12.06 30.31
N CYS A 333 22.97 11.09 29.40
CA CYS A 333 24.22 10.74 28.72
C CYS A 333 24.78 11.91 27.91
N GLU A 334 23.93 12.64 27.19
CA GLU A 334 24.33 13.82 26.43
C GLU A 334 24.76 14.97 27.34
N LEU A 335 24.04 15.21 28.44
CA LEU A 335 24.45 16.18 29.45
C LEU A 335 25.81 15.83 30.05
N ALA A 336 26.07 14.55 30.35
CA ALA A 336 27.36 14.11 30.87
C ALA A 336 28.50 14.41 29.88
N ILE A 337 28.27 14.24 28.57
CA ILE A 337 29.23 14.60 27.53
C ILE A 337 29.47 16.12 27.49
N VAL A 338 28.41 16.93 27.56
CA VAL A 338 28.51 18.39 27.55
C VAL A 338 29.29 18.93 28.75
N VAL A 339 29.01 18.40 29.94
CA VAL A 339 29.66 18.81 31.20
C VAL A 339 31.14 18.39 31.26
N THR A 340 31.50 17.28 30.60
CA THR A 340 32.87 16.78 30.59
C THR A 340 33.82 17.80 29.90
N PRO A 341 34.91 18.25 30.54
CA PRO A 341 35.82 19.23 29.96
C PRO A 341 36.55 18.69 28.72
N THR A 342 36.93 17.42 28.73
CA THR A 342 37.68 16.76 27.65
C THR A 342 36.82 16.52 26.42
N SER A 343 37.36 16.83 25.24
CA SER A 343 36.73 16.48 23.96
C SER A 343 36.77 14.97 23.73
N LEU A 344 35.65 14.37 23.32
CA LEU A 344 35.62 12.96 22.89
C LEU A 344 36.55 12.69 21.69
N MET A 345 36.79 13.70 20.85
CA MET A 345 37.65 13.59 19.67
C MET A 345 39.15 13.41 20.03
N SER A 346 39.58 13.76 21.25
CA SER A 346 40.97 13.53 21.69
C SER A 346 41.25 12.11 22.19
N ILE A 347 40.17 11.33 22.39
CA ILE A 347 40.22 9.94 22.89
C ILE A 347 39.85 8.98 21.76
N VAL A 348 38.83 9.30 20.96
CA VAL A 348 38.30 8.41 19.91
C VAL A 348 39.01 8.68 18.58
N PRO A 349 39.51 7.65 17.88
CA PRO A 349 40.19 7.81 16.60
C PRO A 349 39.29 8.45 15.53
N LYS A 350 39.83 9.42 14.77
CA LYS A 350 39.10 10.17 13.74
C LYS A 350 38.49 9.26 12.66
N PHE A 351 39.19 8.17 12.33
CA PHE A 351 38.72 7.23 11.32
C PHE A 351 37.39 6.56 11.68
N LEU A 352 37.05 6.40 12.97
CA LEU A 352 35.78 5.81 13.38
C LEU A 352 34.59 6.69 12.98
N PHE A 353 34.70 8.00 13.25
CA PHE A 353 33.67 8.96 12.87
C PHE A 353 33.53 9.05 11.35
N GLY A 354 34.67 9.03 10.63
CA GLY A 354 34.67 8.97 9.18
C GLY A 354 34.05 7.70 8.62
N ALA A 355 34.37 6.54 9.20
CA ALA A 355 33.80 5.24 8.81
C ALA A 355 32.28 5.20 8.96
N VAL A 356 31.74 5.70 10.09
CA VAL A 356 30.28 5.77 10.31
C VAL A 356 29.61 6.72 9.31
N MET A 357 30.22 7.88 9.02
CA MET A 357 29.69 8.84 8.03
C MET A 357 29.72 8.28 6.61
N ILE A 358 30.81 7.63 6.21
CA ILE A 358 30.94 6.96 4.92
C ILE A 358 29.93 5.81 4.81
N PHE A 359 29.74 5.02 5.87
CA PHE A 359 28.72 3.97 5.92
C PHE A 359 27.32 4.53 5.67
N ILE A 360 26.90 5.56 6.42
CA ILE A 360 25.59 6.22 6.24
C ILE A 360 25.47 6.79 4.82
N GLY A 361 26.54 7.42 4.31
CA GLY A 361 26.58 7.98 2.98
C GLY A 361 26.42 6.94 1.87
N ILE A 362 27.10 5.80 1.97
CA ILE A 362 26.98 4.66 1.05
C ILE A 362 25.57 4.08 1.09
N ASP A 363 24.99 3.91 2.28
CA ASP A 363 23.65 3.35 2.45
C ASP A 363 22.57 4.24 1.78
N LEU A 364 22.64 5.56 1.99
CA LEU A 364 21.75 6.53 1.34
C LEU A 364 21.92 6.55 -0.18
N LEU A 365 23.16 6.60 -0.68
CA LEU A 365 23.44 6.59 -2.11
C LEU A 365 22.94 5.30 -2.77
N LYS A 366 23.24 4.13 -2.17
CA LYS A 366 22.78 2.83 -2.67
C LYS A 366 21.26 2.75 -2.68
N THR A 367 20.60 3.24 -1.63
CA THR A 367 19.13 3.20 -1.52
C THR A 367 18.48 4.05 -2.59
N TRP A 368 18.87 5.33 -2.71
CA TRP A 368 18.14 6.30 -3.53
C TRP A 368 18.59 6.39 -4.98
N LEU A 369 19.86 6.09 -5.28
CA LEU A 369 20.38 6.16 -6.65
C LEU A 369 20.30 4.81 -7.38
N VAL A 370 20.43 3.70 -6.66
CA VAL A 370 20.45 2.34 -7.24
C VAL A 370 19.19 1.54 -6.89
N GLY A 371 18.82 1.48 -5.61
CA GLY A 371 17.70 0.66 -5.14
C GLY A 371 16.32 1.12 -5.65
N VAL A 372 16.18 2.42 -5.89
CA VAL A 372 14.94 3.05 -6.36
C VAL A 372 14.75 2.90 -7.88
N PHE A 373 15.79 2.57 -8.65
CA PHE A 373 15.71 2.39 -10.11
C PHE A 373 14.63 1.38 -10.53
N HIS A 374 14.46 0.30 -9.77
CA HIS A 374 13.44 -0.72 -10.05
C HIS A 374 12.07 -0.41 -9.44
N LYS A 375 11.92 0.72 -8.74
CA LYS A 375 10.69 1.12 -8.04
C LYS A 375 9.99 2.31 -8.67
N LEU A 376 10.66 3.03 -9.56
CA LEU A 376 10.18 4.23 -10.23
C LEU A 376 10.10 4.02 -11.74
N LEU A 377 9.24 4.80 -12.39
CA LEU A 377 9.28 4.95 -13.85
C LEU A 377 10.60 5.61 -14.27
N PHE A 378 11.01 5.38 -15.53
CA PHE A 378 12.24 5.97 -16.06
C PHE A 378 12.25 7.52 -15.98
N ALA A 379 11.12 8.17 -16.22
CA ALA A 379 10.99 9.64 -16.11
C ALA A 379 11.13 10.15 -14.65
N GLU A 380 10.53 9.43 -13.70
CA GLU A 380 10.68 9.71 -12.26
C GLU A 380 12.14 9.50 -11.82
N TYR A 381 12.79 8.43 -12.29
CA TYR A 381 14.21 8.18 -12.03
C TYR A 381 15.12 9.28 -12.61
N LEU A 382 14.83 9.78 -13.81
CA LEU A 382 15.55 10.90 -14.39
C LEU A 382 15.41 12.18 -13.54
N THR A 383 14.25 12.36 -12.88
CA THR A 383 14.02 13.48 -11.95
C THR A 383 14.85 13.32 -10.67
N VAL A 384 15.01 12.09 -10.16
CA VAL A 384 15.92 11.78 -9.02
C VAL A 384 17.36 12.16 -9.36
N VAL A 385 17.87 11.62 -10.47
CA VAL A 385 19.26 11.85 -10.90
C VAL A 385 19.49 13.33 -11.26
N GLY A 386 18.53 13.95 -11.97
CA GLY A 386 18.57 15.36 -12.32
C GLY A 386 18.63 16.26 -11.08
N THR A 387 17.80 16.00 -10.07
CA THR A 387 17.83 16.75 -8.80
C THR A 387 19.17 16.55 -8.08
N PHE A 388 19.68 15.32 -8.01
CA PHE A 388 21.00 15.02 -7.42
C PHE A 388 22.13 15.78 -8.11
N CYS A 389 22.15 15.80 -9.45
CA CYS A 389 23.14 16.54 -10.23
C CYS A 389 23.01 18.06 -10.02
N SER A 390 21.78 18.59 -10.06
CA SER A 390 21.52 20.02 -9.84
C SER A 390 21.97 20.48 -8.45
N LEU A 391 21.77 19.69 -7.40
CA LEU A 391 22.25 19.99 -6.04
C LEU A 391 23.78 20.05 -5.95
N ASN A 392 24.49 19.20 -6.70
CA ASN A 392 25.95 19.20 -6.72
C ASN A 392 26.54 20.35 -7.54
N VAL A 393 25.88 20.76 -8.63
CA VAL A 393 26.39 21.78 -9.57
C VAL A 393 25.99 23.19 -9.15
N PHE A 394 24.70 23.40 -8.83
CA PHE A 394 24.15 24.73 -8.52
C PHE A 394 24.08 25.01 -7.01
N GLY A 395 24.50 24.06 -6.18
CA GLY A 395 24.38 24.14 -4.72
C GLY A 395 22.98 23.81 -4.22
N VAL A 396 22.84 23.78 -2.90
CA VAL A 396 21.64 23.24 -2.23
C VAL A 396 20.38 24.07 -2.53
N GLN A 397 20.52 25.40 -2.58
CA GLN A 397 19.39 26.33 -2.78
C GLN A 397 18.78 26.19 -4.19
N LEU A 398 19.58 26.42 -5.23
CA LEU A 398 19.13 26.38 -6.62
C LEU A 398 18.86 24.94 -7.07
N GLY A 399 19.64 23.97 -6.60
CA GLY A 399 19.43 22.56 -6.92
C GLY A 399 18.09 22.03 -6.41
N LEU A 400 17.68 22.42 -5.20
CA LEU A 400 16.38 22.06 -4.66
C LEU A 400 15.24 22.78 -5.41
N GLY A 401 15.36 24.08 -5.65
CA GLY A 401 14.35 24.85 -6.39
C GLY A 401 14.13 24.32 -7.82
N THR A 402 15.21 23.99 -8.52
CA THR A 402 15.13 23.38 -9.86
C THR A 402 14.51 21.98 -9.84
N GLY A 403 14.88 21.13 -8.87
CA GLY A 403 14.25 19.81 -8.69
C GLY A 403 12.74 19.90 -8.46
N ILE A 404 12.30 20.81 -7.58
CA ILE A 404 10.88 21.06 -7.32
C ILE A 404 10.18 21.55 -8.60
N ALA A 405 10.78 22.48 -9.35
CA ALA A 405 10.19 23.01 -10.59
C ALA A 405 10.04 21.92 -11.67
N VAL A 406 11.05 21.07 -11.85
CA VAL A 406 11.01 19.95 -12.82
C VAL A 406 9.93 18.94 -12.44
N ALA A 407 9.82 18.60 -11.15
CA ALA A 407 8.80 17.68 -10.68
C ALA A 407 7.40 18.28 -10.76
N ALA A 408 7.23 19.58 -10.48
CA ALA A 408 5.97 20.28 -10.65
C ALA A 408 5.52 20.34 -12.11
N ALA A 409 6.45 20.58 -13.05
CA ALA A 409 6.17 20.55 -14.48
C ALA A 409 5.76 19.15 -14.95
N SER A 410 6.49 18.12 -14.51
CA SER A 410 6.17 16.72 -14.81
C SER A 410 4.77 16.35 -14.29
N PHE A 411 4.47 16.75 -13.05
CA PHE A 411 3.16 16.55 -12.45
C PHE A 411 2.04 17.28 -13.21
N LEU A 412 2.28 18.51 -13.67
CA LEU A 412 1.26 19.29 -14.38
C LEU A 412 0.91 18.66 -15.74
N VAL A 413 1.89 18.09 -16.43
CA VAL A 413 1.69 17.33 -17.67
C VAL A 413 0.89 16.05 -17.43
N GLU A 414 1.12 15.37 -16.30
CA GLU A 414 0.35 14.17 -15.91
C GLU A 414 -1.07 14.52 -15.45
N TYR A 415 -1.24 15.59 -14.67
CA TYR A 415 -2.53 16.07 -14.17
C TYR A 415 -3.48 16.46 -15.30
N ALA A 416 -2.95 16.97 -16.41
CA ALA A 416 -3.76 17.33 -17.58
C ALA A 416 -4.50 16.13 -18.22
N LYS A 417 -4.15 14.89 -17.86
CA LYS A 417 -4.85 13.68 -18.32
C LYS A 417 -6.02 13.40 -17.37
N ALA A 418 -7.24 13.76 -17.80
CA ALA A 418 -8.46 13.57 -17.01
C ALA A 418 -8.64 12.12 -16.55
N GLN A 419 -9.12 11.95 -15.32
CA GLN A 419 -9.39 10.65 -14.71
C GLN A 419 -10.83 10.58 -14.20
N ASP A 420 -11.48 9.45 -14.51
CA ASP A 420 -12.81 9.12 -14.02
C ASP A 420 -12.78 7.80 -13.23
N ILE A 421 -13.60 7.70 -12.18
CA ILE A 421 -13.73 6.50 -11.35
C ILE A 421 -15.20 6.16 -11.31
N ARG A 422 -15.56 4.96 -11.76
CA ARG A 422 -16.94 4.51 -11.81
C ARG A 422 -17.11 3.25 -10.99
N ILE A 423 -18.06 3.28 -10.06
CA ILE A 423 -18.55 2.07 -9.41
C ILE A 423 -19.63 1.54 -10.34
N VAL A 424 -19.43 0.34 -10.86
CA VAL A 424 -20.36 -0.30 -11.81
C VAL A 424 -20.89 -1.57 -11.18
N GLN A 425 -22.11 -1.97 -11.54
CA GLN A 425 -22.63 -3.28 -11.21
C GLN A 425 -22.69 -4.09 -12.50
N LYS A 426 -21.85 -5.14 -12.59
CA LYS A 426 -21.83 -6.09 -13.72
C LYS A 426 -21.85 -7.52 -13.17
N THR A 427 -22.35 -8.44 -13.97
CA THR A 427 -22.30 -9.89 -13.73
C THR A 427 -21.47 -10.56 -14.81
N SER A 428 -20.93 -11.75 -14.54
CA SER A 428 -20.21 -12.48 -15.60
C SER A 428 -21.14 -12.93 -16.73
N ASN A 429 -20.58 -13.15 -17.91
CA ASN A 429 -21.26 -13.70 -19.08
C ASN A 429 -21.45 -15.23 -18.99
N VAL A 430 -21.27 -15.84 -17.82
CA VAL A 430 -21.39 -17.28 -17.61
C VAL A 430 -22.85 -17.64 -17.35
N ILE A 431 -23.41 -18.49 -18.20
CA ILE A 431 -24.75 -19.05 -18.03
C ILE A 431 -24.65 -20.19 -17.03
N ARG A 432 -25.38 -20.07 -15.92
CA ARG A 432 -25.31 -21.00 -14.79
C ARG A 432 -26.52 -21.92 -14.68
N ASN A 433 -26.32 -23.05 -14.03
CA ASN A 433 -27.39 -24.01 -13.81
C ASN A 433 -28.36 -23.51 -12.73
N ALA A 434 -29.56 -24.10 -12.67
CA ALA A 434 -30.61 -23.64 -11.77
C ALA A 434 -30.21 -23.68 -10.27
N GLU A 435 -29.40 -24.66 -9.85
CA GLU A 435 -28.93 -24.74 -8.46
C GLU A 435 -27.94 -23.61 -8.12
N GLN A 436 -26.99 -23.33 -9.02
CA GLN A 436 -26.03 -22.24 -8.87
C GLN A 436 -26.72 -20.88 -8.91
N HIS A 437 -27.66 -20.69 -9.83
CA HIS A 437 -28.51 -19.49 -9.89
C HIS A 437 -29.28 -19.30 -8.59
N ALA A 438 -29.87 -20.38 -8.02
CA ALA A 438 -30.55 -20.31 -6.73
C ALA A 438 -29.62 -19.97 -5.55
N LEU A 439 -28.35 -20.38 -5.59
CA LEU A 439 -27.36 -20.03 -4.56
C LEU A 439 -26.87 -18.57 -4.67
N LEU A 440 -26.77 -18.04 -5.89
CA LEU A 440 -26.40 -16.65 -6.13
C LEU A 440 -27.57 -15.69 -5.87
N TYR A 441 -28.75 -15.97 -6.41
CA TYR A 441 -29.88 -15.04 -6.43
C TYR A 441 -31.07 -15.48 -5.55
N GLY A 442 -31.22 -16.77 -5.27
CA GLY A 442 -32.46 -17.37 -4.75
C GLY A 442 -32.67 -17.36 -3.23
N ALA A 443 -31.78 -16.77 -2.43
CA ALA A 443 -31.78 -16.99 -0.97
C ALA A 443 -32.95 -16.37 -0.18
N ASN A 444 -33.82 -15.53 -0.77
CA ASN A 444 -34.91 -14.84 -0.05
C ASN A 444 -36.27 -14.84 -0.78
N SER A 445 -36.56 -15.82 -1.65
CA SER A 445 -37.83 -15.88 -2.41
C SER A 445 -39.09 -16.22 -1.57
N GLN A 446 -39.04 -16.23 -0.24
CA GLN A 446 -40.23 -16.51 0.59
C GLN A 446 -41.03 -15.26 1.01
N ASN A 447 -40.50 -14.04 0.81
CA ASN A 447 -41.27 -12.81 0.96
C ASN A 447 -41.37 -12.10 -0.39
N ILE A 448 -42.52 -12.25 -1.03
CA ILE A 448 -42.89 -11.59 -2.27
C ILE A 448 -43.23 -10.13 -1.95
N ASP A 449 -42.24 -9.24 -2.09
CA ASP A 449 -42.43 -7.82 -2.40
C ASP A 449 -41.44 -7.48 -3.54
N SER A 450 -42.01 -7.26 -4.72
CA SER A 450 -41.45 -7.63 -6.03
C SER A 450 -40.54 -6.60 -6.71
N GLU A 451 -40.14 -5.51 -6.06
CA GLU A 451 -39.39 -4.43 -6.77
C GLU A 451 -38.06 -4.03 -6.12
N SER A 452 -37.75 -4.48 -4.91
CA SER A 452 -36.51 -4.08 -4.19
C SER A 452 -35.48 -5.20 -4.02
N SER A 453 -35.75 -6.39 -4.57
CA SER A 453 -34.99 -7.62 -4.29
C SER A 453 -33.78 -7.88 -5.20
N SER A 454 -33.65 -7.13 -6.29
CA SER A 454 -32.68 -7.35 -7.38
C SER A 454 -31.24 -6.89 -7.09
N SER A 455 -31.03 -5.97 -6.13
CA SER A 455 -29.70 -5.43 -5.78
C SER A 455 -28.97 -6.20 -4.67
N ARG A 456 -29.63 -7.16 -4.01
CA ARG A 456 -29.31 -7.57 -2.62
C ARG A 456 -28.17 -8.58 -2.44
N GLN A 457 -27.68 -9.24 -3.51
CA GLN A 457 -26.53 -10.16 -3.45
C GLN A 457 -25.27 -9.61 -4.15
N GLN A 458 -25.42 -8.68 -5.09
CA GLN A 458 -24.31 -7.95 -5.70
C GLN A 458 -23.52 -7.12 -4.67
N ASP A 459 -24.10 -6.80 -3.50
CA ASP A 459 -23.40 -6.15 -2.38
C ASP A 459 -22.16 -6.91 -1.86
N ALA A 460 -22.05 -8.21 -2.14
CA ALA A 460 -20.88 -9.00 -1.77
C ALA A 460 -19.67 -8.74 -2.69
N ILE A 461 -19.89 -8.24 -3.92
CA ILE A 461 -18.86 -7.93 -4.94
C ILE A 461 -18.96 -6.46 -5.31
N VAL A 462 -17.95 -5.66 -4.96
CA VAL A 462 -17.88 -4.26 -5.38
C VAL A 462 -16.94 -4.13 -6.57
N ILE A 463 -17.42 -3.62 -7.69
CA ILE A 463 -16.64 -3.45 -8.92
C ILE A 463 -16.33 -1.98 -9.12
N ILE A 464 -15.05 -1.68 -9.36
CA ILE A 464 -14.54 -0.31 -9.53
C ILE A 464 -13.74 -0.26 -10.81
N GLU A 465 -14.27 0.44 -11.81
CA GLU A 465 -13.57 0.73 -13.06
C GLU A 465 -12.70 1.96 -12.89
N LEU A 466 -11.41 1.79 -13.14
CA LEU A 466 -10.41 2.86 -13.10
C LEU A 466 -10.13 3.30 -14.55
N GLN A 467 -10.34 4.58 -14.85
CA GLN A 467 -10.13 5.12 -16.20
C GLN A 467 -9.12 6.27 -16.18
N GLY A 468 -8.18 6.28 -17.12
CA GLY A 468 -7.18 7.35 -17.25
C GLY A 468 -5.84 7.03 -16.56
N HIS A 469 -5.04 8.06 -16.28
CA HIS A 469 -3.72 7.90 -15.65
C HIS A 469 -3.86 7.99 -14.12
N ILE A 470 -3.34 7.02 -13.38
CA ILE A 470 -3.44 7.00 -11.91
C ILE A 470 -2.19 7.64 -11.31
N PHE A 471 -2.35 8.78 -10.64
CA PHE A 471 -1.24 9.51 -10.03
C PHE A 471 -1.52 9.90 -8.57
N PHE A 472 -0.50 10.38 -7.84
CA PHE A 472 -0.61 10.69 -6.40
C PHE A 472 -1.82 11.58 -6.02
N GLY A 473 -2.14 12.60 -6.81
CA GLY A 473 -3.30 13.47 -6.53
C GLY A 473 -4.63 12.73 -6.61
N SER A 474 -4.74 11.72 -7.48
CA SER A 474 -5.92 10.87 -7.60
C SER A 474 -6.04 9.79 -6.53
N ALA A 475 -4.92 9.39 -5.91
CA ALA A 475 -4.87 8.33 -4.92
C ALA A 475 -5.88 8.56 -3.80
N THR A 476 -6.02 9.80 -3.33
CA THR A 476 -6.98 10.16 -2.27
C THR A 476 -8.43 10.00 -2.71
N ARG A 477 -8.76 10.34 -3.97
CA ARG A 477 -10.11 10.16 -4.54
C ARG A 477 -10.43 8.68 -4.68
N ILE A 478 -9.49 7.89 -5.21
CA ILE A 478 -9.63 6.42 -5.34
C ILE A 478 -9.82 5.80 -3.96
N GLN A 479 -8.97 6.13 -2.99
CA GLN A 479 -9.10 5.61 -1.63
C GLN A 479 -10.42 5.96 -0.97
N ASN A 480 -10.87 7.21 -1.06
CA ASN A 480 -12.14 7.62 -0.47
C ASN A 480 -13.33 6.95 -1.15
N CYS A 481 -13.28 6.78 -2.48
CA CYS A 481 -14.30 6.07 -3.23
C CYS A 481 -14.36 4.58 -2.85
N VAL A 482 -13.21 3.90 -2.80
CA VAL A 482 -13.12 2.50 -2.37
C VAL A 482 -13.57 2.34 -0.93
N LYS A 483 -13.12 3.21 -0.02
CA LYS A 483 -13.45 3.13 1.40
C LYS A 483 -14.91 3.46 1.70
N SER A 484 -15.57 4.30 0.90
CA SER A 484 -17.00 4.56 1.02
C SER A 484 -17.85 3.45 0.41
N ALA A 485 -17.36 2.78 -0.64
CA ALA A 485 -18.07 1.71 -1.34
C ALA A 485 -18.04 0.36 -0.60
N VAL A 486 -16.97 0.06 0.14
CA VAL A 486 -16.73 -1.25 0.78
C VAL A 486 -17.25 -1.26 2.22
N TYR A 487 -18.11 -2.24 2.52
CA TYR A 487 -18.74 -2.42 3.82
C TYR A 487 -18.30 -3.73 4.46
N VAL A 488 -17.77 -3.65 5.68
CA VAL A 488 -17.26 -4.79 6.44
C VAL A 488 -17.97 -4.90 7.79
N ARG A 489 -18.01 -6.10 8.36
CA ARG A 489 -18.40 -6.25 9.76
C ARG A 489 -17.23 -5.85 10.64
N PRO A 490 -17.45 -5.01 11.66
CA PRO A 490 -16.40 -4.71 12.62
C PRO A 490 -15.96 -6.01 13.27
N SER A 491 -14.66 -6.31 13.21
CA SER A 491 -14.07 -7.39 14.01
C SER A 491 -14.28 -7.01 15.47
N THR A 492 -15.14 -7.74 16.18
CA THR A 492 -15.27 -7.62 17.63
C THR A 492 -13.89 -7.89 18.21
N GLY A 493 -13.19 -6.82 18.60
CA GLY A 493 -11.99 -6.95 19.40
C GLY A 493 -12.35 -7.71 20.67
N GLU A 494 -11.46 -8.58 21.13
CA GLU A 494 -11.48 -9.11 22.47
C GLU A 494 -11.75 -7.96 23.46
N ASN A 495 -12.97 -7.88 23.99
CA ASN A 495 -13.28 -7.03 25.13
C ASN A 495 -12.51 -7.58 26.33
N LYS A 496 -11.29 -7.09 26.53
CA LYS A 496 -10.62 -7.08 27.83
C LYS A 496 -11.33 -6.08 28.73
N SER A 497 -12.44 -6.51 29.35
CA SER A 497 -12.87 -6.00 30.64
C SER A 497 -13.90 -6.96 31.25
N ASP A 498 -13.54 -7.49 32.42
CA ASP A 498 -14.36 -8.15 33.44
C ASP A 498 -14.35 -9.68 33.49
N ILE A 499 -13.24 -10.23 34.04
CA ILE A 499 -13.30 -11.41 34.91
C ILE A 499 -12.49 -11.13 36.18
N THR A 500 -13.20 -10.96 37.30
CA THR A 500 -12.71 -11.37 38.62
C THR A 500 -13.65 -12.43 39.20
N LYS A 501 -13.10 -13.65 39.37
CA LYS A 501 -13.49 -14.74 40.30
C LYS A 501 -14.83 -15.45 40.00
N SER A 502 -15.04 -16.76 40.10
CA SER A 502 -14.26 -17.93 40.57
C SER A 502 -15.13 -19.19 40.30
N GLY A 503 -14.53 -20.36 40.04
CA GLY A 503 -15.09 -21.66 40.47
C GLY A 503 -15.62 -22.62 39.38
N SER A 504 -14.85 -23.69 39.15
CA SER A 504 -15.22 -25.08 38.80
C SER A 504 -16.59 -25.39 38.16
N ASP A 505 -16.59 -25.91 36.93
CA ASP A 505 -16.88 -27.33 36.66
C ASP A 505 -16.86 -27.68 35.17
N SER A 506 -16.43 -28.91 34.90
CA SER A 506 -16.33 -29.57 33.60
C SER A 506 -17.68 -29.91 32.95
N ARG A 507 -17.89 -29.54 31.67
CA ARG A 507 -18.39 -30.41 30.54
C ARG A 507 -18.91 -29.62 29.32
N SER A 508 -18.63 -30.19 28.15
CA SER A 508 -19.31 -30.09 26.83
C SER A 508 -19.29 -28.76 26.04
N PHE A 509 -18.56 -28.81 24.91
CA PHE A 509 -18.68 -27.92 23.76
C PHE A 509 -20.13 -27.87 23.23
N ARG A 510 -20.74 -26.69 23.23
CA ARG A 510 -21.84 -26.32 22.33
C ARG A 510 -21.63 -24.90 21.83
N ILE A 511 -21.63 -24.74 20.51
CA ILE A 511 -21.66 -23.46 19.81
C ILE A 511 -23.06 -22.87 20.05
N GLY A 512 -23.13 -21.73 20.74
CA GLY A 512 -24.36 -20.97 20.96
C GLY A 512 -24.05 -19.48 20.85
N GLU A 513 -24.72 -18.81 19.92
CA GLU A 513 -24.70 -17.37 19.72
C GLU A 513 -25.12 -16.63 21.01
N LEU A 514 -24.27 -15.72 21.51
CA LEU A 514 -24.59 -14.83 22.63
C LEU A 514 -25.12 -13.50 22.06
N SER A 515 -26.41 -13.27 22.25
CA SER A 515 -27.16 -12.05 21.87
C SER A 515 -27.10 -11.01 23.01
N GLU A 516 -26.67 -9.79 22.72
CA GLU A 516 -26.85 -8.64 23.61
C GLU A 516 -28.32 -8.17 23.58
N ARG A 517 -28.91 -7.94 24.76
CA ARG A 517 -30.26 -7.39 24.94
C ARG A 517 -30.17 -5.90 25.26
N VAL A 518 -30.84 -5.05 24.49
CA VAL A 518 -31.13 -3.66 24.86
C VAL A 518 -32.61 -3.57 25.27
N PRO A 519 -32.96 -3.04 26.45
CA PRO A 519 -34.36 -2.87 26.84
C PRO A 519 -34.98 -1.67 26.11
N LEU A 520 -36.15 -1.86 25.52
CA LEU A 520 -36.94 -0.76 24.95
C LEU A 520 -37.55 0.10 26.07
N LEU A 521 -37.49 1.42 25.87
CA LEU A 521 -38.06 2.47 26.71
C LEU A 521 -39.56 2.23 27.00
N GLN A 522 -39.90 2.00 28.27
CA GLN A 522 -41.28 1.95 28.73
C GLN A 522 -41.71 3.30 29.30
N ARG A 523 -42.65 3.94 28.60
CA ARG A 523 -43.37 5.14 29.03
C ARG A 523 -44.26 4.79 30.24
N ARG A 524 -44.23 5.67 31.24
CA ARG A 524 -44.78 5.54 32.59
C ARG A 524 -46.32 5.61 32.62
N GLN A 525 -46.98 4.62 33.23
CA GLN A 525 -47.95 4.74 34.36
C GLN A 525 -49.01 3.62 34.38
N GLY A 526 -49.11 2.93 35.52
CA GLY A 526 -50.38 2.55 36.14
C GLY A 526 -50.98 1.18 35.82
N GLY A 527 -50.92 0.26 36.79
CA GLY A 527 -52.05 -0.60 37.18
C GLY A 527 -52.31 -1.90 36.42
N HIS A 528 -51.91 -3.01 37.06
CA HIS A 528 -52.57 -4.33 37.08
C HIS A 528 -52.75 -5.20 35.82
N VAL A 529 -52.68 -6.50 36.12
CA VAL A 529 -53.12 -7.71 35.40
C VAL A 529 -52.12 -8.37 34.45
N ALA A 530 -51.83 -9.63 34.78
CA ALA A 530 -50.97 -10.55 34.07
C ALA A 530 -51.56 -10.96 32.71
N TYR A 531 -50.76 -10.83 31.66
CA TYR A 531 -50.95 -11.52 30.39
C TYR A 531 -49.61 -12.19 30.01
N LYS A 532 -49.64 -13.50 29.80
CA LYS A 532 -48.55 -14.25 29.15
C LYS A 532 -48.50 -13.84 27.68
N ASN A 533 -47.51 -13.05 27.28
CA ASN A 533 -47.18 -12.85 25.87
C ASN A 533 -45.89 -13.60 25.54
N ASN A 534 -45.96 -14.46 24.52
CA ASN A 534 -44.81 -15.00 23.80
C ASN A 534 -44.05 -13.83 23.16
N GLU A 535 -42.93 -13.41 23.77
CA GLU A 535 -41.98 -12.52 23.11
C GLU A 535 -41.15 -13.35 22.12
N SER A 536 -41.55 -13.31 20.85
CA SER A 536 -40.70 -13.65 19.71
C SER A 536 -39.47 -12.75 19.72
N CYS A 537 -38.33 -13.30 20.12
CA CYS A 537 -37.04 -12.61 20.17
C CYS A 537 -36.53 -12.37 18.74
N VAL A 538 -36.39 -11.12 18.33
CA VAL A 538 -35.79 -10.73 17.05
C VAL A 538 -34.29 -10.52 17.27
N THR A 539 -33.46 -11.44 16.78
CA THR A 539 -32.00 -11.36 16.83
C THR A 539 -31.52 -10.24 15.88
N MET A 540 -30.95 -9.16 16.41
CA MET A 540 -30.39 -8.06 15.61
C MET A 540 -28.92 -8.35 15.27
N THR A 541 -28.60 -8.49 13.98
CA THR A 541 -27.22 -8.59 13.49
C THR A 541 -26.47 -7.25 13.65
N PRO A 542 -25.16 -7.24 14.00
CA PRO A 542 -24.41 -6.00 14.15
C PRO A 542 -24.39 -5.19 12.86
N ALA A 543 -24.53 -3.87 12.97
CA ALA A 543 -24.56 -2.96 11.83
C ALA A 543 -23.25 -3.02 11.05
N LEU A 544 -23.35 -3.10 9.72
CA LEU A 544 -22.19 -3.00 8.82
C LEU A 544 -21.56 -1.62 8.92
N VAL A 545 -20.25 -1.55 8.73
CA VAL A 545 -19.50 -0.31 8.78
C VAL A 545 -18.66 -0.21 7.53
N ASN A 546 -18.62 0.95 6.88
CA ASN A 546 -17.70 1.17 5.77
C ASN A 546 -16.24 1.22 6.26
N LEU A 547 -15.27 1.18 5.35
CA LEU A 547 -13.84 1.25 5.74
C LEU A 547 -13.45 2.61 6.37
N HIS A 548 -14.32 3.63 6.33
CA HIS A 548 -14.16 4.88 7.07
C HIS A 548 -14.65 4.81 8.53
N GLY A 549 -15.31 3.73 8.95
CA GLY A 549 -15.88 3.62 10.29
C GLY A 549 -17.32 4.17 10.41
N GLN A 550 -17.98 4.51 9.30
CA GLN A 550 -19.37 4.99 9.29
C GLN A 550 -20.36 3.81 9.14
N PRO A 551 -21.46 3.78 9.92
CA PRO A 551 -22.45 2.71 9.86
C PRO A 551 -23.21 2.74 8.53
N CYS A 552 -23.55 1.56 8.02
CA CYS A 552 -24.45 1.41 6.87
C CYS A 552 -25.87 1.77 7.30
N HIS A 553 -26.52 2.68 6.56
CA HIS A 553 -27.92 3.03 6.77
C HIS A 553 -28.87 2.00 6.19
N ASP A 554 -28.41 1.21 5.21
CA ASP A 554 -29.15 0.11 4.64
C ASP A 554 -29.00 -1.14 5.52
N ARG A 555 -30.11 -1.59 6.10
CA ARG A 555 -30.16 -2.75 7.00
C ARG A 555 -30.12 -4.08 6.25
N GLU A 556 -30.40 -4.08 4.95
CA GLU A 556 -30.45 -5.30 4.13
C GLU A 556 -29.14 -5.56 3.37
N ARG A 557 -28.25 -4.56 3.32
CA ARG A 557 -26.95 -4.66 2.65
C ARG A 557 -26.10 -5.79 3.22
N ARG A 558 -25.39 -6.51 2.35
CA ARG A 558 -24.46 -7.58 2.77
C ARG A 558 -23.03 -7.07 2.97
N CYS A 559 -22.26 -7.82 3.76
CA CYS A 559 -20.82 -7.59 3.92
C CYS A 559 -20.11 -7.84 2.59
N THR A 560 -19.32 -6.87 2.14
CA THR A 560 -18.45 -7.02 0.98
C THR A 560 -17.42 -8.10 1.26
N GLN A 561 -17.27 -9.04 0.33
CA GLN A 561 -16.29 -10.14 0.39
C GLN A 561 -15.20 -9.98 -0.67
N PHE A 562 -15.58 -9.45 -1.85
CA PHE A 562 -14.69 -9.26 -2.98
C PHE A 562 -14.75 -7.81 -3.48
N VAL A 563 -13.60 -7.25 -3.82
CA VAL A 563 -13.48 -5.95 -4.50
C VAL A 563 -12.73 -6.17 -5.80
N VAL A 564 -13.40 -5.95 -6.92
CA VAL A 564 -12.82 -6.06 -8.26
C VAL A 564 -12.36 -4.68 -8.71
N LEU A 565 -11.08 -4.55 -8.99
CA LEU A 565 -10.45 -3.35 -9.52
C LEU A 565 -10.11 -3.60 -11.00
N ASP A 566 -10.80 -2.89 -11.89
CA ASP A 566 -10.60 -2.98 -13.33
C ASP A 566 -9.65 -1.89 -13.82
N PHE A 567 -8.52 -2.32 -14.37
CA PHE A 567 -7.46 -1.49 -14.92
C PHE A 567 -7.48 -1.41 -16.45
N SER A 568 -8.47 -2.01 -17.14
CA SER A 568 -8.51 -2.11 -18.61
C SER A 568 -8.42 -0.73 -19.28
N ARG A 569 -9.04 0.29 -18.67
CA ARG A 569 -9.06 1.68 -19.15
C ARG A 569 -7.98 2.57 -18.52
N VAL A 570 -7.02 1.98 -17.81
CA VAL A 570 -5.90 2.70 -17.21
C VAL A 570 -4.80 2.92 -18.26
N SER A 571 -4.44 4.18 -18.48
CA SER A 571 -3.38 4.54 -19.44
C SER A 571 -1.99 4.30 -18.85
N GLY A 572 -1.83 4.52 -17.54
CA GLY A 572 -0.61 4.32 -16.79
C GLY A 572 -0.81 4.66 -15.31
N MET A 573 0.23 4.46 -14.50
CA MET A 573 0.21 4.75 -13.06
C MET A 573 1.58 5.26 -12.62
N ASP A 574 1.64 6.18 -11.64
CA ASP A 574 2.91 6.61 -11.02
C ASP A 574 3.30 5.71 -9.83
N ALA A 575 4.59 5.69 -9.47
CA ALA A 575 5.06 4.87 -8.36
C ALA A 575 4.50 5.35 -7.01
N THR A 576 4.25 6.66 -6.91
CA THR A 576 3.74 7.28 -5.69
C THR A 576 2.28 6.86 -5.41
N ALA A 577 1.41 6.71 -6.41
CA ALA A 577 0.06 6.17 -6.22
C ALA A 577 0.08 4.67 -5.98
N ALA A 578 0.95 3.89 -6.64
CA ALA A 578 1.10 2.47 -6.35
C ALA A 578 1.36 2.25 -4.84
N ARG A 579 2.29 3.02 -4.27
CA ARG A 579 2.69 2.92 -2.86
C ARG A 579 1.72 3.59 -1.90
N SER A 580 1.23 4.79 -2.17
CA SER A 580 0.39 5.53 -1.21
C SER A 580 -1.08 5.12 -1.29
N CYS A 581 -1.59 4.81 -2.49
CA CYS A 581 -2.96 4.38 -2.73
C CYS A 581 -3.15 2.89 -2.41
N PHE A 582 -2.56 2.04 -3.25
CA PHE A 582 -2.93 0.63 -3.34
C PHE A 582 -2.32 -0.23 -2.23
N LEU A 583 -1.13 0.11 -1.74
CA LEU A 583 -0.58 -0.55 -0.55
C LEU A 583 -1.44 -0.28 0.70
N ALA A 584 -1.94 0.95 0.87
CA ALA A 584 -2.83 1.28 1.97
C ALA A 584 -4.22 0.62 1.83
N LEU A 585 -4.72 0.47 0.60
CA LEU A 585 -5.94 -0.30 0.31
C LEU A 585 -5.74 -1.78 0.62
N LYS A 586 -4.62 -2.40 0.21
CA LYS A 586 -4.27 -3.79 0.56
C LYS A 586 -4.31 -4.02 2.07
N LEU A 587 -3.69 -3.13 2.85
CA LEU A 587 -3.74 -3.21 4.31
C LEU A 587 -5.16 -3.07 4.85
N SER A 588 -5.96 -2.17 4.28
CA SER A 588 -7.37 -1.96 4.66
C SER A 588 -8.25 -3.18 4.35
N PHE A 589 -8.04 -3.81 3.18
CA PHE A 589 -8.74 -5.02 2.77
C PHE A 589 -8.37 -6.23 3.64
N SER A 590 -7.08 -6.38 3.98
CA SER A 590 -6.61 -7.44 4.88
C SER A 590 -7.24 -7.32 6.28
N LEU A 591 -7.33 -6.11 6.83
CA LEU A 591 -8.03 -5.86 8.10
C LEU A 591 -9.53 -6.17 8.02
N GLY A 592 -10.16 -5.85 6.87
CA GLY A 592 -11.58 -6.09 6.61
C GLY A 592 -11.94 -7.53 6.20
N ARG A 593 -10.94 -8.42 6.03
CA ARG A 593 -11.09 -9.77 5.41
C ARG A 593 -11.77 -9.74 4.04
N VAL A 594 -11.49 -8.69 3.26
CA VAL A 594 -11.98 -8.52 1.88
C VAL A 594 -10.89 -8.97 0.91
N CYS A 595 -11.23 -9.78 -0.08
CA CYS A 595 -10.31 -10.21 -1.13
C CYS A 595 -10.29 -9.20 -2.28
N ALA A 596 -9.11 -8.70 -2.64
CA ALA A 596 -8.94 -7.80 -3.78
C ALA A 596 -8.68 -8.58 -5.08
N VAL A 597 -9.43 -8.30 -6.14
CA VAL A 597 -9.27 -8.92 -7.46
C VAL A 597 -8.84 -7.85 -8.46
N TYR A 598 -7.69 -8.05 -9.10
CA TYR A 598 -7.10 -7.12 -10.05
C TYR A 598 -7.29 -7.67 -11.47
N CYS A 599 -7.85 -6.88 -12.39
CA CYS A 599 -8.07 -7.26 -13.79
C CYS A 599 -7.67 -6.15 -14.77
N GLY A 600 -7.41 -6.49 -16.04
CA GLY A 600 -7.14 -5.52 -17.10
C GLY A 600 -5.82 -4.75 -16.98
N MET A 601 -4.84 -5.25 -16.22
CA MET A 601 -3.60 -4.51 -15.95
C MET A 601 -2.65 -4.52 -17.15
N LYS A 602 -2.18 -3.33 -17.55
CA LYS A 602 -1.04 -3.22 -18.46
C LYS A 602 0.26 -3.68 -17.77
N PRO A 603 1.25 -4.21 -18.52
CA PRO A 603 2.51 -4.69 -17.94
C PRO A 603 3.25 -3.64 -17.10
N SER A 604 3.18 -2.36 -17.49
CA SER A 604 3.80 -1.24 -16.74
C SER A 604 3.12 -0.98 -15.39
N VAL A 605 1.79 -1.12 -15.33
CA VAL A 605 1.00 -0.95 -14.10
C VAL A 605 1.22 -2.14 -13.17
N GLU A 606 1.20 -3.35 -13.72
CA GLU A 606 1.48 -4.57 -12.97
C GLU A 606 2.88 -4.52 -12.35
N PHE A 607 3.89 -4.13 -13.14
CA PHE A 607 5.26 -3.96 -12.66
C PHE A 607 5.33 -3.00 -11.46
N LEU A 608 4.65 -1.85 -11.51
CA LEU A 608 4.67 -0.87 -10.42
C LEU A 608 3.97 -1.38 -9.15
N LEU A 609 2.86 -2.11 -9.28
CA LEU A 609 2.18 -2.73 -8.15
C LEU A 609 3.02 -3.83 -7.51
N GLN A 610 3.77 -4.60 -8.32
CA GLN A 610 4.71 -5.61 -7.83
C GLN A 610 5.92 -4.97 -7.15
N ALA A 611 6.55 -3.98 -7.79
CA ALA A 611 7.74 -3.30 -7.29
C ALA A 611 7.50 -2.54 -5.96
N ASN A 612 6.25 -2.17 -5.68
CA ASN A 612 5.82 -1.50 -4.46
C ASN A 612 5.10 -2.43 -3.45
N ASP A 613 5.29 -3.74 -3.56
CA ASP A 613 4.79 -4.77 -2.62
C ASP A 613 3.25 -4.82 -2.47
N VAL A 614 2.50 -4.28 -3.44
CA VAL A 614 1.04 -4.39 -3.48
C VAL A 614 0.66 -5.81 -3.91
N ILE A 615 1.27 -6.29 -5.00
CA ILE A 615 1.05 -7.64 -5.53
C ILE A 615 2.32 -8.47 -5.30
N THR A 616 2.19 -9.67 -4.73
CA THR A 616 3.33 -10.58 -4.53
C THR A 616 3.30 -11.71 -5.56
N THR A 617 4.40 -11.91 -6.29
CA THR A 617 4.55 -12.89 -7.38
C THR A 617 4.58 -14.37 -6.94
N THR A 618 4.38 -14.69 -5.67
CA THR A 618 4.27 -16.09 -5.24
C THR A 618 2.90 -16.65 -5.59
N SER A 619 2.82 -17.30 -6.75
CA SER A 619 1.83 -18.33 -7.05
C SER A 619 1.96 -19.41 -5.95
N PRO A 620 0.90 -19.71 -5.17
CA PRO A 620 0.94 -20.78 -4.17
C PRO A 620 0.80 -22.16 -4.83
N ILE A 621 1.64 -22.49 -5.83
CA ILE A 621 1.58 -23.77 -6.56
C ILE A 621 2.84 -24.63 -6.40
N GLN A 622 3.92 -24.13 -5.79
CA GLN A 622 5.10 -24.97 -5.55
C GLN A 622 5.72 -24.68 -4.18
N GLU A 623 5.09 -25.23 -3.13
CA GLU A 623 5.71 -25.83 -1.94
C GLU A 623 4.69 -25.90 -0.79
N ARG A 624 4.04 -27.07 -0.67
CA ARG A 624 3.72 -27.82 0.55
C ARG A 624 2.48 -28.67 0.30
N GLY A 625 2.61 -29.94 0.67
CA GLY A 625 1.61 -30.97 0.44
C GLY A 625 0.23 -30.62 0.99
N PHE A 626 -0.76 -31.26 0.39
CA PHE A 626 -2.13 -31.39 0.86
C PHE A 626 -2.23 -31.43 2.40
N SER A 627 -2.59 -30.30 3.00
CA SER A 627 -3.26 -30.26 4.29
C SER A 627 -4.67 -29.75 4.05
N LYS A 628 -5.62 -30.68 3.97
CA LYS A 628 -7.04 -30.42 4.22
C LYS A 628 -7.14 -29.86 5.65
N ASP A 629 -7.98 -28.84 5.85
CA ASP A 629 -8.38 -28.25 7.14
C ASP A 629 -7.88 -26.81 7.41
N ASP A 630 -8.03 -25.89 6.45
CA ASP A 630 -8.56 -24.52 6.64
C ASP A 630 -8.66 -23.85 5.25
N PRO A 631 -9.78 -23.23 4.83
CA PRO A 631 -9.77 -22.44 3.60
C PRO A 631 -8.93 -21.19 3.85
N GLN A 632 -7.65 -21.22 3.45
CA GLN A 632 -6.80 -20.04 3.42
C GLN A 632 -7.53 -18.93 2.66
N HIS A 633 -7.93 -17.88 3.38
CA HIS A 633 -8.42 -16.64 2.78
C HIS A 633 -7.30 -16.11 1.88
N LYS A 634 -7.47 -16.19 0.55
CA LYS A 634 -6.55 -15.54 -0.38
C LYS A 634 -6.74 -14.03 -0.24
N ASP A 635 -5.66 -13.32 0.04
CA ASP A 635 -5.69 -11.86 0.21
C ASP A 635 -5.96 -11.13 -1.12
N PHE A 636 -5.55 -11.72 -2.25
CA PHE A 636 -5.78 -11.16 -3.58
C PHE A 636 -5.85 -12.21 -4.69
N HIS A 637 -6.41 -11.84 -5.85
CA HIS A 637 -6.44 -12.62 -7.09
C HIS A 637 -6.17 -11.72 -8.31
N ILE A 638 -5.55 -12.26 -9.35
CA ILE A 638 -5.22 -11.54 -10.58
C ILE A 638 -5.80 -12.31 -11.77
N THR A 639 -6.45 -11.59 -12.68
CA THR A 639 -7.09 -12.10 -13.88
C THR A 639 -6.79 -11.19 -15.06
N THR A 640 -6.91 -11.70 -16.29
CA THR A 640 -6.72 -10.90 -17.51
C THR A 640 -7.86 -9.91 -17.69
N ASP A 641 -9.10 -10.39 -17.57
CA ASP A 641 -10.30 -9.64 -17.95
C ASP A 641 -11.31 -9.55 -16.82
N LEU A 642 -12.18 -8.54 -16.90
CA LEU A 642 -13.25 -8.33 -15.93
C LEU A 642 -14.23 -9.51 -15.87
N ASP A 643 -14.58 -10.10 -17.01
CA ASP A 643 -15.51 -11.23 -17.07
C ASP A 643 -14.99 -12.45 -16.28
N LEU A 644 -13.70 -12.76 -16.43
CA LEU A 644 -13.05 -13.84 -15.70
C LEU A 644 -12.94 -13.54 -14.20
N ALA A 645 -12.69 -12.28 -13.84
CA ALA A 645 -12.69 -11.82 -12.45
C ALA A 645 -14.07 -12.04 -11.79
N LEU A 646 -15.14 -11.70 -12.50
CA LEU A 646 -16.51 -11.86 -12.02
C LEU A 646 -16.91 -13.34 -11.92
N ASP A 647 -16.58 -14.16 -12.92
CA ASP A 647 -16.85 -15.60 -12.87
C ASP A 647 -16.17 -16.24 -11.65
N TRP A 648 -14.91 -15.89 -11.40
CA TRP A 648 -14.19 -16.37 -10.22
C TRP A 648 -14.85 -15.93 -8.91
N CYS A 649 -15.22 -14.65 -8.78
CA CYS A 649 -15.87 -14.12 -7.57
C CYS A 649 -17.22 -14.81 -7.30
N GLU A 650 -18.06 -14.92 -8.33
CA GLU A 650 -19.38 -15.56 -8.27
C GLU A 650 -19.23 -17.05 -7.92
N GLN A 651 -18.24 -17.75 -8.48
CA GLN A 651 -17.95 -19.14 -8.17
C GLN A 651 -17.54 -19.33 -6.70
N GLN A 652 -16.71 -18.43 -6.14
CA GLN A 652 -16.36 -18.49 -4.71
C GLN A 652 -17.57 -18.25 -3.82
N LEU A 653 -18.46 -17.33 -4.19
CA LEU A 653 -19.72 -17.11 -3.46
C LEU A 653 -20.60 -18.36 -3.48
N ILE A 654 -20.78 -19.00 -4.64
CA ILE A 654 -21.52 -20.25 -4.80
C ILE A 654 -20.94 -21.33 -3.87
N LEU A 655 -19.62 -21.56 -3.91
CA LEU A 655 -18.96 -22.57 -3.09
C LEU A 655 -19.16 -22.30 -1.58
N SER A 656 -19.08 -21.02 -1.18
CA SER A 656 -19.28 -20.62 0.22
C SER A 656 -20.75 -20.80 0.67
N ALA A 657 -21.71 -20.55 -0.22
CA ALA A 657 -23.14 -20.72 0.05
C ALA A 657 -23.53 -22.20 0.08
N ALA A 658 -23.01 -22.98 -0.87
CA ALA A 658 -23.14 -24.44 -0.94
C ALA A 658 -22.62 -25.12 0.33
N LYS A 659 -21.42 -24.75 0.79
CA LYS A 659 -20.84 -25.28 2.04
C LYS A 659 -21.73 -24.99 3.24
N ARG A 660 -22.27 -23.76 3.34
CA ARG A 660 -23.21 -23.38 4.41
C ARG A 660 -24.51 -24.18 4.35
N ARG A 661 -25.06 -24.40 3.15
CA ARG A 661 -26.27 -25.20 2.94
C ARG A 661 -26.04 -26.67 3.27
N SER A 662 -24.90 -27.24 2.88
CA SER A 662 -24.51 -28.61 3.21
C SER A 662 -24.38 -28.83 4.72
N ILE A 663 -23.74 -27.89 5.43
CA ILE A 663 -23.63 -27.93 6.90
C ILE A 663 -25.02 -27.87 7.57
N ARG A 664 -25.93 -27.04 7.05
CA ARG A 664 -27.29 -26.91 7.62
C ARG A 664 -28.21 -28.10 7.31
N SER A 665 -28.07 -28.70 6.11
CA SER A 665 -29.00 -29.71 5.60
C SER A 665 -28.51 -31.15 5.78
N GLY A 666 -27.25 -31.37 6.16
CA GLY A 666 -26.64 -32.70 6.25
C GLY A 666 -26.46 -33.44 4.91
N GLN A 667 -26.88 -32.84 3.80
CA GLN A 667 -26.72 -33.37 2.45
C GLN A 667 -25.43 -32.83 1.81
N HIS A 668 -24.63 -33.73 1.26
CA HIS A 668 -23.42 -33.39 0.52
C HIS A 668 -23.82 -32.99 -0.91
N LEU A 669 -23.85 -31.69 -1.21
CA LEU A 669 -24.04 -31.23 -2.58
C LEU A 669 -22.75 -31.54 -3.37
N ILE A 670 -22.82 -32.43 -4.34
CA ILE A 670 -21.70 -32.77 -5.23
C ILE A 670 -21.57 -31.64 -6.24
N PHE A 671 -20.68 -30.68 -5.96
CA PHE A 671 -20.25 -29.70 -6.96
C PHE A 671 -19.06 -30.26 -7.72
N SER A 672 -19.28 -30.52 -9.00
CA SER A 672 -18.28 -31.05 -9.91
C SER A 672 -17.20 -30.01 -10.22
N PRO A 673 -15.92 -30.20 -9.83
CA PRO A 673 -14.80 -29.57 -10.52
C PRO A 673 -14.78 -29.99 -12.01
N LEU A 674 -14.05 -29.25 -12.85
CA LEU A 674 -13.89 -29.52 -14.29
C LEU A 674 -13.56 -30.99 -14.68
N ASN A 675 -13.10 -31.83 -13.73
CA ASN A 675 -12.77 -33.25 -13.94
C ASN A 675 -13.84 -34.25 -13.45
N SER A 676 -15.13 -33.90 -13.47
CA SER A 676 -16.17 -34.72 -12.83
C SER A 676 -17.00 -35.57 -13.79
N PRO A 677 -17.65 -36.65 -13.29
CA PRO A 677 -18.60 -37.44 -14.07
C PRO A 677 -19.74 -36.57 -14.63
N ALA A 678 -20.24 -36.96 -15.80
CA ALA A 678 -21.36 -36.28 -16.45
C ALA A 678 -22.56 -36.16 -15.50
N LEU A 679 -23.18 -34.97 -15.49
CA LEU A 679 -24.39 -34.74 -14.70
C LEU A 679 -25.53 -35.64 -15.22
N PRO A 680 -26.23 -36.39 -14.35
CA PRO A 680 -27.38 -37.17 -14.78
C PRO A 680 -28.51 -36.22 -15.19
N LEU A 681 -29.04 -36.41 -16.40
CA LEU A 681 -30.10 -35.57 -16.98
C LEU A 681 -31.36 -35.41 -16.10
N PRO A 682 -31.84 -36.45 -15.37
CA PRO A 682 -32.96 -36.29 -14.44
C PRO A 682 -32.68 -35.27 -13.33
N GLN A 683 -31.44 -35.20 -12.84
CA GLN A 683 -31.02 -34.25 -11.81
C GLN A 683 -31.00 -32.82 -12.35
N VAL A 684 -30.56 -32.64 -13.60
CA VAL A 684 -30.56 -31.33 -14.27
C VAL A 684 -31.99 -30.80 -14.39
N PHE A 685 -32.94 -31.62 -14.85
CA PHE A 685 -34.34 -31.21 -14.97
C PHE A 685 -35.01 -30.98 -13.61
N ALA A 686 -34.72 -31.81 -12.61
CA ALA A 686 -35.21 -31.61 -11.26
C ALA A 686 -34.78 -30.24 -10.69
N ALA A 687 -33.59 -29.75 -11.04
CA ALA A 687 -33.09 -28.46 -10.57
C ALA A 687 -33.94 -27.26 -11.01
N TYR A 688 -34.59 -27.34 -12.18
CA TYR A 688 -35.47 -26.27 -12.69
C TYR A 688 -36.88 -26.28 -12.05
N LEU A 689 -37.29 -27.38 -11.40
CA LEU A 689 -38.61 -27.50 -10.77
C LEU A 689 -38.67 -26.83 -9.37
N LEU A 690 -39.88 -26.51 -8.91
CA LEU A 690 -40.11 -25.98 -7.55
C LEU A 690 -39.79 -27.05 -6.50
N ASP A 691 -39.27 -26.63 -5.34
CA ASP A 691 -38.91 -27.55 -4.25
C ASP A 691 -40.11 -28.41 -3.80
N SER A 692 -41.36 -27.92 -3.90
CA SER A 692 -42.57 -28.70 -3.61
C SER A 692 -42.84 -29.88 -4.55
N ARG A 693 -42.34 -29.82 -5.80
CA ARG A 693 -42.47 -30.88 -6.80
C ARG A 693 -41.21 -31.76 -6.93
N LYS A 694 -40.05 -31.28 -6.45
CA LYS A 694 -38.80 -32.07 -6.45
C LYS A 694 -38.91 -33.36 -5.65
N ASP A 695 -39.71 -33.35 -4.58
CA ASP A 695 -39.84 -34.48 -3.66
C ASP A 695 -41.00 -35.43 -3.97
N ASP A 696 -41.82 -35.10 -4.97
CA ASP A 696 -42.91 -35.96 -5.40
C ASP A 696 -42.38 -37.18 -6.19
N PRO A 697 -42.67 -38.42 -5.76
CA PRO A 697 -42.20 -39.63 -6.43
C PRO A 697 -42.75 -39.77 -7.86
N THR A 698 -43.94 -39.24 -8.17
CA THR A 698 -44.50 -39.35 -9.52
C THR A 698 -43.72 -38.48 -10.51
N THR A 699 -43.35 -37.27 -10.08
CA THR A 699 -42.50 -36.36 -10.86
C THR A 699 -41.12 -36.96 -11.12
N ARG A 700 -40.51 -37.67 -10.17
CA ARG A 700 -39.21 -38.35 -10.39
C ARG A 700 -39.29 -39.43 -11.47
N ASN A 701 -40.33 -40.27 -11.45
CA ASN A 701 -40.52 -41.29 -12.49
C ASN A 701 -40.75 -40.65 -13.86
N HIS A 702 -41.55 -39.58 -13.93
CA HIS A 702 -41.77 -38.83 -15.17
C HIS A 702 -40.47 -38.22 -15.72
N LEU A 703 -39.57 -37.73 -14.86
CA LEU A 703 -38.27 -37.24 -15.29
C LEU A 703 -37.39 -38.36 -15.85
N GLU A 704 -37.36 -39.53 -15.21
CA GLU A 704 -36.60 -40.68 -15.72
C GLU A 704 -37.12 -41.12 -17.09
N GLU A 705 -38.43 -41.25 -17.26
CA GLU A 705 -39.04 -41.55 -18.57
C GLU A 705 -38.71 -40.49 -19.62
N LEU A 706 -38.78 -39.20 -19.26
CA LEU A 706 -38.44 -38.09 -20.15
C LEU A 706 -36.98 -38.20 -20.65
N THR A 707 -36.06 -38.58 -19.76
CA THR A 707 -34.63 -38.63 -20.09
C THR A 707 -34.24 -39.76 -21.03
N GLN A 708 -35.02 -40.84 -21.10
CA GLN A 708 -34.79 -41.94 -22.05
C GLN A 708 -35.00 -41.53 -23.51
N MET A 709 -35.68 -40.41 -23.75
CA MET A 709 -35.96 -39.89 -25.10
C MET A 709 -34.87 -38.93 -25.63
N PHE A 710 -33.79 -38.69 -24.87
CA PHE A 710 -32.70 -37.81 -25.29
C PHE A 710 -31.56 -38.60 -25.94
N SER A 711 -30.97 -38.02 -26.98
CA SER A 711 -29.78 -38.56 -27.64
C SER A 711 -28.51 -37.94 -27.04
N LEU A 712 -27.55 -38.76 -26.63
CA LEU A 712 -26.25 -38.30 -26.10
C LEU A 712 -25.22 -38.19 -27.20
N LYS A 713 -24.46 -37.09 -27.24
CA LYS A 713 -23.39 -36.85 -28.20
C LYS A 713 -22.17 -36.21 -27.55
N GLU A 714 -21.00 -36.74 -27.87
CA GLU A 714 -19.71 -36.18 -27.46
C GLU A 714 -19.14 -35.30 -28.57
N TRP A 715 -18.47 -34.23 -28.14
CA TRP A 715 -17.90 -33.20 -29.00
C TRP A 715 -16.44 -32.97 -28.66
N ASN A 716 -15.62 -32.80 -29.70
CA ASN A 716 -14.22 -32.42 -29.55
C ASN A 716 -14.10 -30.91 -29.33
N ALA A 717 -12.92 -30.46 -28.88
CA ALA A 717 -12.61 -29.03 -28.80
C ALA A 717 -12.75 -28.35 -30.18
N ASP A 718 -13.21 -27.11 -30.17
CA ASP A 718 -13.44 -26.22 -31.31
C ASP A 718 -14.43 -26.75 -32.35
N THR A 719 -15.31 -27.68 -31.97
CA THR A 719 -16.39 -28.15 -32.83
C THR A 719 -17.65 -27.30 -32.66
N HIS A 720 -18.23 -26.87 -33.77
CA HIS A 720 -19.51 -26.16 -33.78
C HIS A 720 -20.67 -27.15 -33.65
N ILE A 721 -21.56 -26.88 -32.70
CA ILE A 721 -22.77 -27.67 -32.43
C ILE A 721 -23.89 -27.24 -33.37
N PHE A 722 -24.06 -25.92 -33.54
CA PHE A 722 -24.91 -25.30 -34.55
C PHE A 722 -24.36 -23.93 -34.92
N ARG A 723 -24.72 -23.46 -36.11
CA ARG A 723 -24.30 -22.16 -36.66
C ARG A 723 -25.46 -21.21 -36.89
N ILE A 724 -25.17 -19.91 -36.87
CA ILE A 724 -26.08 -18.83 -37.19
C ILE A 724 -26.69 -19.06 -38.58
N GLY A 725 -28.02 -18.95 -38.67
CA GLY A 725 -28.78 -19.19 -39.89
C GLY A 725 -29.15 -20.65 -40.14
N GLU A 726 -28.63 -21.62 -39.38
CA GLU A 726 -29.09 -23.02 -39.46
C GLU A 726 -30.53 -23.16 -38.94
N ARG A 727 -31.22 -24.23 -39.33
CA ARG A 727 -32.57 -24.53 -38.82
C ARG A 727 -32.50 -25.02 -37.37
N SER A 728 -33.43 -24.56 -36.54
CA SER A 728 -33.54 -24.91 -35.12
C SER A 728 -34.32 -26.22 -34.91
N ASP A 729 -33.84 -27.31 -35.48
CA ASP A 729 -34.53 -28.62 -35.44
C ASP A 729 -34.30 -29.41 -34.13
N SER A 730 -33.38 -28.96 -33.29
CA SER A 730 -33.05 -29.57 -32.00
C SER A 730 -32.71 -28.53 -30.92
N TRP A 731 -32.67 -28.93 -29.66
CA TRP A 731 -32.08 -28.15 -28.57
C TRP A 731 -31.25 -29.06 -27.66
N TYR A 732 -30.42 -28.46 -26.80
CA TYR A 732 -29.34 -29.19 -26.14
C TYR A 732 -29.26 -28.90 -24.64
N VAL A 733 -28.84 -29.90 -23.87
CA VAL A 733 -28.46 -29.80 -22.46
C VAL A 733 -26.98 -30.15 -22.33
N LEU A 734 -26.19 -29.27 -21.72
CA LEU A 734 -24.77 -29.53 -21.46
C LEU A 734 -24.62 -30.39 -20.20
N LEU A 735 -24.04 -31.58 -20.31
CA LEU A 735 -23.86 -32.50 -19.18
C LEU A 735 -22.44 -32.52 -18.64
N ARG A 736 -21.44 -32.23 -19.48
CA ARG A 736 -20.01 -32.13 -19.14
C ARG A 736 -19.31 -31.21 -20.16
N GLY A 737 -18.31 -30.46 -19.74
CA GLY A 737 -17.54 -29.54 -20.60
C GLY A 737 -18.01 -28.08 -20.53
N THR A 738 -17.61 -27.27 -21.51
CA THR A 738 -17.98 -25.86 -21.64
C THR A 738 -18.28 -25.53 -23.10
N ILE A 739 -19.32 -24.72 -23.32
CA ILE A 739 -19.73 -24.26 -24.66
C ILE A 739 -19.74 -22.74 -24.66
N GLU A 740 -19.21 -22.14 -25.71
CA GLU A 740 -19.27 -20.70 -25.94
C GLU A 740 -20.36 -20.39 -26.96
N LEU A 741 -21.21 -19.42 -26.63
CA LEU A 741 -22.25 -18.88 -27.50
C LEU A 741 -21.75 -17.56 -28.10
N MET A 742 -21.80 -17.44 -29.41
CA MET A 742 -21.30 -16.28 -30.15
C MET A 742 -22.39 -15.69 -31.05
N THR A 743 -22.33 -14.39 -31.35
CA THR A 743 -23.23 -13.68 -32.27
C THR A 743 -22.46 -12.89 -33.30
N MET A 744 -23.07 -12.58 -34.45
CA MET A 744 -22.52 -11.63 -35.42
C MET A 744 -22.53 -10.21 -34.85
N ALA A 745 -21.40 -9.50 -34.93
CA ALA A 745 -21.33 -8.08 -34.60
C ALA A 745 -22.19 -7.24 -35.58
N THR A 746 -23.06 -6.37 -35.06
CA THR A 746 -23.92 -5.48 -35.88
C THR A 746 -23.34 -4.05 -35.94
N GLU A 747 -23.65 -3.23 -36.96
CA GLU A 747 -23.17 -1.82 -37.03
C GLU A 747 -23.62 -0.96 -35.83
N THR A 748 -24.76 -1.27 -35.21
CA THR A 748 -25.20 -0.63 -33.97
C THR A 748 -24.34 -1.00 -32.76
N THR A 749 -23.67 -2.16 -32.74
CA THR A 749 -22.65 -2.53 -31.73
C THR A 749 -21.28 -1.91 -32.02
N LEU A 750 -21.05 -1.34 -33.21
CA LEU A 750 -19.82 -0.60 -33.53
C LEU A 750 -19.93 0.91 -33.20
N LEU A 751 -21.14 1.46 -33.12
CA LEU A 751 -21.41 2.87 -32.79
C LEU A 751 -22.12 3.09 -31.43
N SER A 752 -22.68 2.05 -30.82
CA SER A 752 -23.04 2.09 -29.40
C SER A 752 -21.84 1.64 -28.58
N ASP A 753 -21.56 2.36 -27.50
CA ASP A 753 -20.76 1.88 -26.36
C ASP A 753 -21.45 0.63 -25.75
N SER A 754 -21.52 -0.47 -26.49
CA SER A 754 -21.88 -1.78 -25.97
C SER A 754 -20.61 -2.35 -25.30
N PRO A 755 -20.59 -2.49 -23.96
CA PRO A 755 -19.36 -2.71 -23.21
C PRO A 755 -18.87 -4.17 -23.25
N LYS A 756 -18.99 -4.88 -24.37
CA LYS A 756 -18.82 -6.34 -24.44
C LYS A 756 -17.85 -6.87 -25.51
N SER A 757 -17.20 -6.01 -26.31
CA SER A 757 -16.11 -6.41 -27.22
C SER A 757 -15.01 -5.35 -27.30
N GLU A 758 -14.03 -5.39 -26.38
CA GLU A 758 -12.83 -4.53 -26.41
C GLU A 758 -11.54 -5.35 -26.69
N HIS A 759 -11.40 -5.91 -27.91
CA HIS A 759 -10.13 -6.40 -28.45
C HIS A 759 -9.94 -6.03 -29.93
N THR A 760 -10.24 -4.79 -30.31
CA THR A 760 -9.82 -4.26 -31.62
C THR A 760 -9.32 -2.83 -31.46
N GLU A 761 -8.06 -2.57 -31.86
CA GLU A 761 -7.53 -1.20 -31.94
C GLU A 761 -8.40 -0.36 -32.90
N PRO A 762 -8.64 0.93 -32.60
CA PRO A 762 -9.43 1.77 -33.48
C PRO A 762 -8.68 2.00 -34.80
N ILE A 763 -9.24 1.49 -35.90
CA ILE A 763 -8.78 1.84 -37.24
C ILE A 763 -9.10 3.33 -37.45
N GLN A 764 -8.07 4.15 -37.60
CA GLN A 764 -8.20 5.54 -38.01
C GLN A 764 -8.75 5.59 -39.44
N LEU A 765 -10.02 5.99 -39.59
CA LEU A 765 -10.60 6.31 -40.89
C LEU A 765 -10.07 7.69 -41.33
N LEU A 766 -9.10 7.67 -42.26
CA LEU A 766 -8.86 8.81 -43.14
C LEU A 766 -10.02 8.90 -44.12
N GLU A 767 -10.76 10.01 -44.06
CA GLU A 767 -11.66 10.42 -45.14
C GLU A 767 -10.83 10.71 -46.40
N SER A 768 -10.91 9.83 -47.40
CA SER A 768 -10.67 10.23 -48.79
C SER A 768 -11.53 9.39 -49.72
N SER A 769 -12.47 10.08 -50.36
CA SER A 769 -13.13 9.67 -51.60
C SER A 769 -12.12 9.07 -52.57
N ASP A 770 -12.33 7.83 -52.99
CA ASP A 770 -12.33 7.43 -54.41
C ASP A 770 -12.69 5.95 -54.59
N ALA A 771 -13.57 5.70 -55.55
CA ALA A 771 -14.11 4.40 -55.90
C ALA A 771 -13.11 3.55 -56.69
N VAL A 772 -12.76 2.34 -56.21
CA VAL A 772 -12.12 1.28 -57.01
C VAL A 772 -12.51 -0.12 -56.49
N PHE A 773 -13.13 -0.89 -57.39
CA PHE A 773 -13.21 -2.36 -57.53
C PHE A 773 -13.15 -3.30 -56.30
N MET A 774 -14.24 -4.06 -56.19
CA MET A 774 -14.44 -5.39 -55.59
C MET A 774 -13.18 -6.26 -55.45
N ASN A 775 -12.93 -6.70 -54.21
CA ASN A 775 -12.32 -7.99 -53.91
C ASN A 775 -13.17 -8.68 -52.82
N GLU A 776 -13.95 -9.67 -53.23
CA GLU A 776 -14.51 -10.69 -52.35
C GLU A 776 -13.37 -11.65 -51.98
N ASP A 777 -12.67 -11.42 -50.86
CA ASP A 777 -11.96 -12.49 -50.17
C ASP A 777 -11.62 -12.11 -48.71
N GLN A 778 -12.21 -12.89 -47.79
CA GLN A 778 -11.79 -13.13 -46.40
C GLN A 778 -11.70 -11.94 -45.42
N GLN A 779 -12.85 -11.38 -45.05
CA GLN A 779 -13.08 -10.98 -43.65
C GLN A 779 -14.02 -12.01 -43.02
N SER A 780 -13.48 -12.93 -42.23
CA SER A 780 -14.30 -13.74 -41.33
C SER A 780 -15.12 -12.79 -40.46
N PRO A 781 -16.46 -12.94 -40.40
CA PRO A 781 -17.28 -12.02 -39.61
C PRO A 781 -16.80 -12.07 -38.14
N GLN A 782 -16.56 -10.91 -37.54
CA GLN A 782 -16.19 -10.82 -36.13
C GLN A 782 -17.37 -11.33 -35.28
N LEU A 783 -17.16 -12.49 -34.65
CA LEU A 783 -18.08 -13.11 -33.72
C LEU A 783 -17.82 -12.56 -32.31
N GLU A 784 -18.86 -12.05 -31.65
CA GLU A 784 -18.80 -11.54 -30.27
C GLU A 784 -19.28 -12.61 -29.29
N LEU A 785 -18.58 -12.80 -28.17
CA LEU A 785 -18.94 -13.76 -27.12
C LEU A 785 -20.17 -13.28 -26.36
N VAL A 786 -21.27 -14.01 -26.49
CA VAL A 786 -22.55 -13.74 -25.82
C VAL A 786 -22.62 -14.39 -24.44
N GLY A 787 -21.98 -15.55 -24.28
CA GLY A 787 -21.86 -16.18 -22.97
C GLY A 787 -21.25 -17.58 -22.99
N ARG A 788 -20.84 -18.05 -21.81
CA ARG A 788 -20.26 -19.39 -21.61
C ARG A 788 -21.24 -20.28 -20.87
N VAL A 789 -21.68 -21.36 -21.50
CA VAL A 789 -22.61 -22.34 -20.94
C VAL A 789 -21.85 -23.30 -20.02
N ARG A 790 -22.34 -23.48 -18.78
CA ARG A 790 -21.82 -24.46 -17.82
C ARG A 790 -22.63 -25.76 -17.82
N PRO A 791 -22.07 -26.88 -17.31
CA PRO A 791 -22.81 -28.13 -17.15
C PRO A 791 -24.08 -27.96 -16.29
N GLY A 792 -25.17 -28.56 -16.75
CA GLY A 792 -26.51 -28.45 -16.19
C GLY A 792 -27.37 -27.33 -16.79
N CYS A 793 -26.88 -26.62 -17.82
CA CYS A 793 -27.63 -25.59 -18.54
C CYS A 793 -28.26 -26.12 -19.83
N ILE A 794 -29.40 -25.52 -20.17
CA ILE A 794 -30.12 -25.73 -21.43
C ILE A 794 -29.74 -24.60 -22.40
N PHE A 795 -29.50 -24.92 -23.67
CA PHE A 795 -29.19 -23.93 -24.71
C PHE A 795 -29.77 -24.32 -26.07
N GLY A 796 -30.01 -23.31 -26.92
CA GLY A 796 -30.65 -23.49 -28.23
C GLY A 796 -32.16 -23.79 -28.16
N ASP A 797 -32.75 -23.70 -26.97
CA ASP A 797 -34.17 -23.86 -26.68
C ASP A 797 -35.02 -22.73 -27.27
N MET A 798 -34.57 -21.48 -27.20
CA MET A 798 -35.37 -20.34 -27.65
C MET A 798 -35.67 -20.36 -29.15
N ASP A 799 -34.62 -20.51 -29.98
CA ASP A 799 -34.80 -20.59 -31.43
C ASP A 799 -35.65 -21.81 -31.83
N PHE A 800 -35.51 -22.91 -31.09
CA PHE A 800 -36.29 -24.13 -31.27
C PHE A 800 -37.77 -23.90 -30.96
N MET A 801 -38.08 -23.25 -29.84
CA MET A 801 -39.45 -22.96 -29.40
C MET A 801 -40.15 -21.92 -30.28
N LEU A 802 -39.41 -20.92 -30.77
CA LEU A 802 -39.92 -19.85 -31.64
C LEU A 802 -39.98 -20.21 -33.12
N GLU A 803 -39.49 -21.39 -33.50
CA GLU A 803 -39.43 -21.87 -34.89
C GLU A 803 -38.66 -20.93 -35.85
N GLN A 804 -37.63 -20.26 -35.33
CA GLN A 804 -36.79 -19.34 -36.08
C GLN A 804 -35.40 -19.94 -36.38
N PRO A 805 -34.69 -19.46 -37.43
CA PRO A 805 -33.29 -19.81 -37.66
C PRO A 805 -32.42 -19.48 -36.43
N ARG A 806 -31.30 -20.20 -36.27
CA ARG A 806 -30.33 -19.96 -35.21
C ARG A 806 -29.84 -18.52 -35.23
N VAL A 807 -29.92 -17.86 -34.08
CA VAL A 807 -29.41 -16.48 -33.89
C VAL A 807 -28.00 -16.47 -33.30
N LEU A 808 -27.57 -17.59 -32.70
CA LEU A 808 -26.26 -17.75 -32.07
C LEU A 808 -25.48 -18.91 -32.71
N ASP A 809 -24.16 -18.77 -32.69
CA ASP A 809 -23.20 -19.85 -32.92
C ASP A 809 -22.92 -20.53 -31.59
N ALA A 810 -22.87 -21.86 -31.56
CA ALA A 810 -22.47 -22.62 -30.37
C ALA A 810 -21.23 -23.47 -30.69
N ALA A 811 -20.13 -23.24 -29.97
CA ALA A 811 -18.88 -23.98 -30.13
C ALA A 811 -18.40 -24.60 -28.81
N SER A 812 -17.94 -25.85 -28.86
CA SER A 812 -17.34 -26.52 -27.71
C SER A 812 -15.90 -26.03 -27.50
N THR A 813 -15.56 -25.58 -26.29
CA THR A 813 -14.18 -25.20 -25.94
C THR A 813 -13.42 -26.29 -25.17
N ALA A 814 -14.15 -27.22 -24.56
CA ALA A 814 -13.56 -28.36 -23.85
C ALA A 814 -13.34 -29.55 -24.80
N SER A 815 -12.31 -30.35 -24.52
CA SER A 815 -11.98 -31.56 -25.31
C SER A 815 -12.91 -32.75 -25.06
N ASP A 816 -13.72 -32.73 -23.99
CA ASP A 816 -14.56 -33.85 -23.52
C ASP A 816 -16.02 -33.45 -23.30
N CYS A 817 -16.54 -32.56 -24.15
CA CYS A 817 -17.87 -31.99 -24.03
C CYS A 817 -18.96 -33.02 -24.36
N LEU A 818 -19.93 -33.17 -23.46
CA LEU A 818 -21.06 -34.12 -23.59
C LEU A 818 -22.38 -33.36 -23.55
N THR A 819 -23.19 -33.50 -24.58
CA THR A 819 -24.52 -32.88 -24.67
C THR A 819 -25.62 -33.93 -24.82
N ALA A 820 -26.78 -33.68 -24.23
CA ALA A 820 -28.01 -34.38 -24.55
C ALA A 820 -28.85 -33.53 -25.50
N SER A 821 -29.27 -34.08 -26.64
CA SER A 821 -30.10 -33.39 -27.63
C SER A 821 -31.52 -33.94 -27.68
N PHE A 822 -32.46 -33.05 -27.99
CA PHE A 822 -33.86 -33.38 -28.22
C PHE A 822 -34.34 -32.67 -29.49
N THR A 823 -35.00 -33.41 -30.37
CA THR A 823 -35.36 -33.00 -31.73
C THR A 823 -36.83 -32.61 -31.84
N ARG A 824 -37.17 -31.89 -32.90
CA ARG A 824 -38.55 -31.46 -33.19
C ARG A 824 -39.48 -32.65 -33.44
N GLN A 825 -38.97 -33.72 -34.04
CA GLN A 825 -39.73 -34.95 -34.27
C GLN A 825 -40.06 -35.66 -32.95
N GLU A 826 -39.10 -35.73 -32.02
CA GLU A 826 -39.31 -36.26 -30.67
C GLU A 826 -40.33 -35.43 -29.89
N MET A 827 -40.29 -34.09 -30.01
CA MET A 827 -41.28 -33.20 -29.39
C MET A 827 -42.69 -33.42 -29.94
N ALA A 828 -42.84 -33.55 -31.27
CA ALA A 828 -44.14 -33.79 -31.89
C ALA A 828 -44.75 -35.14 -31.46
N GLU A 829 -43.92 -36.18 -31.36
CA GLU A 829 -44.36 -37.49 -30.89
C GLU A 829 -44.67 -37.50 -29.39
N LEU A 830 -43.91 -36.78 -28.57
CA LEU A 830 -44.16 -36.64 -27.14
C LEU A 830 -45.52 -35.98 -26.88
N CYS A 831 -45.83 -34.89 -27.60
CA CYS A 831 -47.12 -34.21 -27.51
C CYS A 831 -48.30 -35.12 -27.91
N ARG A 832 -48.08 -36.06 -28.83
CA ARG A 832 -49.12 -36.99 -29.31
C ARG A 832 -49.32 -38.19 -28.39
N THR A 833 -48.23 -38.72 -27.82
CA THR A 833 -48.25 -39.98 -27.06
C THR A 833 -48.39 -39.79 -25.56
N ARG A 834 -47.76 -38.76 -24.97
CA ARG A 834 -47.75 -38.48 -23.53
C ARG A 834 -47.80 -36.97 -23.26
N PRO A 835 -48.99 -36.34 -23.32
CA PRO A 835 -49.13 -34.89 -23.16
C PRO A 835 -48.70 -34.39 -21.76
N GLU A 836 -48.77 -35.23 -20.72
CA GLU A 836 -48.34 -34.87 -19.36
C GLU A 836 -46.82 -34.63 -19.28
N LEU A 837 -46.02 -35.46 -19.96
CA LEU A 837 -44.56 -35.29 -20.05
C LEU A 837 -44.19 -34.08 -20.90
N ALA A 838 -44.96 -33.82 -21.97
CA ALA A 838 -44.77 -32.63 -22.80
C ALA A 838 -44.98 -31.34 -21.99
N LEU A 839 -46.01 -31.28 -21.14
CA LEU A 839 -46.27 -30.15 -20.24
C LEU A 839 -45.13 -29.95 -19.23
N LEU A 840 -44.63 -31.04 -18.63
CA LEU A 840 -43.50 -30.98 -17.70
C LEU A 840 -42.23 -30.45 -18.37
N LEU A 841 -41.93 -30.93 -19.58
CA LEU A 841 -40.78 -30.46 -20.36
C LEU A 841 -40.93 -28.98 -20.74
N HIS A 842 -42.13 -28.55 -21.12
CA HIS A 842 -42.42 -27.15 -21.43
C HIS A 842 -42.24 -26.24 -20.22
N GLU A 843 -42.65 -26.70 -19.02
CA GLU A 843 -42.40 -25.98 -17.76
C GLU A 843 -40.90 -25.81 -17.49
N ILE A 844 -40.11 -26.88 -17.70
CA ILE A 844 -38.65 -26.85 -17.52
C ILE A 844 -38.00 -25.86 -18.50
N LEU A 845 -38.35 -25.93 -19.79
CA LEU A 845 -37.81 -25.03 -20.81
C LEU A 845 -38.16 -23.57 -20.49
N LEU A 846 -39.42 -23.28 -20.16
CA LEU A 846 -39.86 -21.92 -19.85
C LEU A 846 -39.11 -21.32 -18.64
N ARG A 847 -38.84 -22.13 -17.61
CA ARG A 847 -38.03 -21.69 -16.47
C ARG A 847 -36.56 -21.52 -16.81
N ALA A 848 -36.00 -22.40 -17.65
CA ALA A 848 -34.63 -22.26 -18.11
C ALA A 848 -34.44 -20.97 -18.91
N SER A 849 -35.34 -20.68 -19.84
CA SER A 849 -35.31 -19.44 -20.63
C SER A 849 -35.55 -18.20 -19.76
N TYR A 850 -36.42 -18.28 -18.75
CA TYR A 850 -36.62 -17.18 -17.80
C TYR A 850 -35.35 -16.89 -17.00
N MET A 851 -34.64 -17.91 -16.51
CA MET A 851 -33.40 -17.71 -15.75
C MET A 851 -32.30 -17.08 -16.61
N THR A 852 -32.09 -17.56 -17.84
CA THR A 852 -31.09 -16.98 -18.75
C THR A 852 -31.43 -15.54 -19.13
N LEU A 853 -32.72 -15.24 -19.33
CA LEU A 853 -33.21 -13.90 -19.57
C LEU A 853 -33.05 -13.00 -18.34
N ALA A 854 -33.34 -13.50 -17.14
CA ALA A 854 -33.20 -12.75 -15.90
C ALA A 854 -31.73 -12.38 -15.62
N GLU A 855 -30.79 -13.29 -15.84
CA GLU A 855 -29.34 -13.03 -15.76
C GLU A 855 -28.93 -11.93 -16.75
N LYS A 856 -29.42 -11.98 -18.00
CA LYS A 856 -29.09 -10.98 -19.03
C LYS A 856 -29.76 -9.63 -18.84
N LEU A 857 -31.03 -9.58 -18.44
CA LEU A 857 -31.73 -8.34 -18.12
C LEU A 857 -31.08 -7.63 -16.93
N HIS A 858 -30.61 -8.37 -15.92
CA HIS A 858 -29.80 -7.78 -14.84
C HIS A 858 -28.50 -7.16 -15.35
N SER A 859 -27.93 -7.66 -16.46
CA SER A 859 -26.74 -7.09 -17.09
C SER A 859 -27.02 -5.84 -17.95
N ILE A 860 -28.27 -5.57 -18.34
CA ILE A 860 -28.68 -4.51 -19.28
C ILE A 860 -29.45 -3.38 -18.57
N ALA A 861 -30.22 -3.68 -17.52
CA ALA A 861 -31.11 -2.75 -16.84
C ALA A 861 -30.41 -1.81 -15.83
N ILE A 862 -29.07 -1.75 -15.81
CA ILE A 862 -28.28 -1.00 -14.81
C ILE A 862 -27.28 -0.07 -15.48
#